data_AF-A0A0D0A2F1-F1
#
_entry.id   AF-A0A0D0A2F1-F1
#
_cell.length_a   1.000
_cell.length_b   1.000
_cell.length_c   1.000
_cell.angle_alpha   90.00
_cell.angle_beta   90.00
_cell.angle_gamma   90.00
#
_symmetry.space_group_name_H-M   'P 1'
#
loop_
_entity.id
_entity.type
_entity.pdbx_description
1 polymer ?
#
loop_
_entity_poly.entity_id
_entity_poly.type
_entity_poly.pdbx_seq_one_letter_code
_entity_poly.pdbx_strand_id
1 'polypeptide(L)'
;MTQVAPTQMMRVHAEKVWAFAFFKDGRRIVTPKNKTLQIWDVETRTSVGEPFEGHSDRVYSVAVSPDDRRFASGGGTGTIIVWDIDRKQMLFKLEKHTSLVRSVCFSPDGKRLASASWDKKVIVWDAETGVVLSTLQSARGSVFCVAFSPDGLKLAAGEYGTIRVWSTNNVVNILFDINAHHGFVESVVWTPDSQQLVSASHDQTIKFWDSSNGTQIGQPCTGHTHDINSLAISSDASFVATVSFDKTVRLWSTESHNQIGQRLKHTTRVSSVAISPNGELLVSGDYDGNLQFWSIEDLLSTTPEADSSYYLYLAHRSKVRLGQKLHAEALADANKVIELNPKSHLGLELKHAALRGAQHHGDAAEAPAIMPPMLDDAPGPQIRQQRQQYVSLSEVEDAIRRAIHTQLENAPLRLIDTATGRLCNRDAQINAFTESTQYKELLRSFDTHGSLQMERIKNAVAKYFSWVMLSHRWERKEPLLRDIQNKAIYNLDPVGNIVKLQKFCKIARKAGYSWAWNDTCCIDQYNNVEVQQSVNSMFVWYHYSALTIVYLSDVLPSSKSGALANSSWNTRGWTVQEFLAPKIVLFYQADWTLYLNDCSRNHKQSVSIMRELEESTGINAQALADFRPGTRDAREKLQWTSNRETTLEEDIAYSLFGIFGVHLTVIYGERRQNALGRLLQEIIAHSGDITALDWVGQSSDFNSCLPAEISSYKAPPSTLSSLSEQDMQISVSTLRNIVALESASKLYTTLENLGVPRFANARLQLPCIAFPLTEVRRRPGQGEARCFTYDVKADGLQDLQITTQDKLVRFSPAKRTRQTFLLVRPWTRYLLGLPHFAEQPDIGDENSVEDDWSVPESAVEQEPVDSEQIERAFRLIVRLGQPFGALLLAQQSSGEYKRIASDNNIIAQVRDVTSVDNMMDVRALEIL
;
A
#
# COMPACT_ATOMS: atom_id res chain seq x y z
N MET A 1 -58.17 29.97 8.30
CA MET A 1 -56.73 29.78 8.54
C MET A 1 -56.40 30.38 9.89
N THR A 2 -56.26 29.53 10.90
CA THR A 2 -55.80 29.89 12.24
C THR A 2 -54.40 30.49 12.13
N GLN A 3 -54.20 31.73 12.59
CA GLN A 3 -52.86 32.28 12.75
C GLN A 3 -52.09 31.38 13.69
N VAL A 4 -50.88 30.96 13.30
CA VAL A 4 -49.94 30.34 14.23
C VAL A 4 -49.64 31.37 15.30
N ALA A 5 -49.99 31.06 16.55
CA ALA A 5 -49.70 31.91 17.70
C ALA A 5 -48.32 31.54 18.26
N PRO A 6 -47.58 32.50 18.85
CA PRO A 6 -46.32 32.18 19.51
C PRO A 6 -46.60 31.21 20.66
N THR A 7 -45.80 30.14 20.73
CA THR A 7 -45.85 29.14 21.82
C THR A 7 -45.61 29.81 23.17
N GLN A 8 -44.76 30.84 23.20
CA GLN A 8 -44.47 31.62 24.40
C GLN A 8 -44.07 33.06 24.06
N MET A 9 -44.40 34.00 24.97
CA MET A 9 -44.00 35.40 24.89
C MET A 9 -43.38 35.84 26.22
N MET A 10 -42.23 36.51 26.15
CA MET A 10 -41.50 37.02 27.31
C MET A 10 -41.11 38.47 27.08
N ARG A 11 -41.53 39.38 27.98
CA ARG A 11 -41.08 40.77 27.97
C ARG A 11 -39.78 40.88 28.75
N VAL A 12 -38.67 41.05 28.04
CA VAL A 12 -37.33 41.10 28.65
C VAL A 12 -36.93 42.52 29.02
N HIS A 13 -37.28 43.51 28.19
CA HIS A 13 -36.90 44.91 28.41
C HIS A 13 -38.09 45.85 28.20
N ALA A 14 -37.97 47.08 28.71
CA ALA A 14 -38.91 48.16 28.43
C ALA A 14 -38.65 48.84 27.08
N GLU A 15 -37.49 48.57 26.48
CA GLU A 15 -37.02 49.14 25.22
C GLU A 15 -36.61 48.04 24.23
N LYS A 16 -36.28 48.46 23.00
CA LYS A 16 -35.88 47.62 21.86
C LYS A 16 -34.81 46.58 22.21
N VAL A 17 -35.07 45.31 21.89
CA VAL A 17 -34.05 44.25 21.85
C VAL A 17 -33.26 44.40 20.55
N TRP A 18 -31.96 44.64 20.59
CA TRP A 18 -31.14 44.78 19.36
C TRP A 18 -30.53 43.49 18.88
N ALA A 19 -30.08 42.68 19.83
CA ALA A 19 -29.49 41.38 19.60
C ALA A 19 -29.81 40.50 20.80
N PHE A 20 -29.70 39.20 20.64
CA PHE A 20 -29.68 38.24 21.74
C PHE A 20 -28.95 36.99 21.25
N ALA A 21 -28.45 36.19 22.19
CA ALA A 21 -27.77 34.94 21.84
C ALA A 21 -28.20 33.83 22.80
N PHE A 22 -28.38 32.64 22.23
CA PHE A 22 -28.58 31.42 23.00
C PHE A 22 -27.25 30.90 23.54
N PHE A 23 -27.33 30.32 24.73
CA PHE A 23 -26.33 29.41 25.23
C PHE A 23 -26.55 28.04 24.59
N LYS A 24 -25.49 27.25 24.41
CA LYS A 24 -25.53 25.90 23.83
C LYS A 24 -26.40 24.95 24.65
N ASP A 25 -26.53 25.19 25.95
CA ASP A 25 -27.48 24.48 26.82
C ASP A 25 -28.96 24.63 26.40
N GLY A 26 -29.29 25.61 25.55
CA GLY A 26 -30.65 25.87 25.06
C GLY A 26 -31.62 26.42 26.12
N ARG A 27 -31.19 26.50 27.37
CA ARG A 27 -31.99 26.92 28.53
C ARG A 27 -31.79 28.39 28.86
N ARG A 28 -30.62 28.95 28.54
CA ARG A 28 -30.29 30.35 28.83
C ARG A 28 -30.22 31.19 27.55
N ILE A 29 -30.63 32.45 27.66
CA ILE A 29 -30.48 33.49 26.62
C ILE A 29 -29.86 34.73 27.26
N VAL A 30 -28.87 35.33 26.59
CA VAL A 30 -28.34 36.63 26.97
C VAL A 30 -28.95 37.72 26.09
N THR A 31 -29.39 38.81 26.72
CA THR A 31 -29.99 39.97 26.05
C THR A 31 -29.32 41.26 26.54
N PRO A 32 -28.95 42.19 25.66
CA PRO A 32 -28.52 43.52 26.04
C PRO A 32 -29.70 44.43 26.40
N LYS A 33 -29.59 45.14 27.52
CA LYS A 33 -30.49 46.20 28.00
C LYS A 33 -29.77 47.53 28.00
N ASN A 34 -29.79 48.23 26.87
CA ASN A 34 -29.02 49.46 26.69
C ASN A 34 -27.53 49.25 27.01
N LYS A 35 -27.06 49.66 28.20
CA LYS A 35 -25.64 49.55 28.62
C LYS A 35 -25.30 48.26 29.37
N THR A 36 -26.29 47.49 29.81
CA THR A 36 -26.10 46.27 30.61
C THR A 36 -26.49 45.03 29.82
N LEU A 37 -26.05 43.84 30.27
CA LEU A 37 -26.50 42.56 29.71
C LEU A 37 -27.19 41.73 30.79
N GLN A 38 -28.28 41.05 30.42
CA GLN A 38 -29.05 40.21 31.32
C GLN A 38 -29.21 38.80 30.73
N ILE A 39 -28.93 37.79 31.57
CA ILE A 39 -29.21 36.39 31.26
C ILE A 39 -30.64 36.05 31.74
N TRP A 40 -31.37 35.31 30.93
CA TRP A 40 -32.72 34.83 31.18
C TRP A 40 -32.77 33.32 31.05
N ASP A 41 -33.56 32.68 31.92
CA ASP A 41 -33.90 31.27 31.81
C ASP A 41 -35.21 31.15 30.99
N VAL A 42 -35.13 30.40 29.89
CA VAL A 42 -36.20 30.28 28.88
C VAL A 42 -37.44 29.60 29.44
N GLU A 43 -37.26 28.62 30.32
CA GLU A 43 -38.34 27.81 30.88
C GLU A 43 -39.09 28.56 31.99
N THR A 44 -38.35 29.13 32.93
CA THR A 44 -38.91 29.83 34.11
C THR A 44 -39.31 31.27 33.81
N ARG A 45 -38.81 31.87 32.72
CA ARG A 45 -39.05 33.27 32.31
C ARG A 45 -38.53 34.29 33.32
N THR A 46 -37.49 33.94 34.05
CA THR A 46 -36.89 34.79 35.07
C THR A 46 -35.47 35.20 34.69
N SER A 47 -35.05 36.36 35.16
CA SER A 47 -33.67 36.84 35.05
C SER A 47 -32.76 36.02 35.95
N VAL A 48 -31.68 35.46 35.38
CA VAL A 48 -30.69 34.66 36.10
C VAL A 48 -29.56 35.58 36.58
N GLY A 49 -29.58 35.90 37.87
CA GLY A 49 -28.57 36.75 38.51
C GLY A 49 -28.66 38.24 38.14
N GLU A 50 -27.74 39.03 38.70
CA GLU A 50 -27.65 40.47 38.47
C GLU A 50 -27.18 40.81 37.03
N PRO A 51 -27.56 42.00 36.50
CA PRO A 51 -27.09 42.47 35.21
C PRO A 51 -25.57 42.66 35.15
N PHE A 52 -24.98 42.36 33.99
CA PHE A 52 -23.58 42.64 33.70
C PHE A 52 -23.42 44.10 33.28
N GLU A 53 -22.71 44.88 34.08
CA GLU A 53 -22.48 46.31 33.86
C GLU A 53 -21.03 46.61 33.48
N GLY A 54 -20.82 47.43 32.45
CA GLY A 54 -19.47 47.85 32.05
C GLY A 54 -19.36 48.65 30.76
N HIS A 55 -20.35 48.58 29.87
CA HIS A 55 -20.38 49.44 28.68
C HIS A 55 -20.78 50.88 29.01
N SER A 56 -20.11 51.83 28.37
CA SER A 56 -20.41 53.27 28.53
C SER A 56 -21.59 53.73 27.67
N ASP A 57 -21.98 52.95 26.66
CA ASP A 57 -23.05 53.22 25.71
C ASP A 57 -23.78 51.92 25.34
N ARG A 58 -24.77 52.01 24.44
CA ARG A 58 -25.63 50.91 24.00
C ARG A 58 -24.83 49.72 23.46
N VAL A 59 -25.25 48.52 23.82
CA VAL A 59 -24.74 47.25 23.28
C VAL A 59 -25.55 46.85 22.06
N TYR A 60 -24.88 46.57 20.95
CA TYR A 60 -25.50 46.28 19.65
C TYR A 60 -25.38 44.81 19.24
N SER A 61 -24.42 44.08 19.79
CA SER A 61 -24.18 42.67 19.46
C SER A 61 -23.73 41.90 20.68
N VAL A 62 -24.11 40.63 20.74
CA VAL A 62 -23.71 39.68 21.76
C VAL A 62 -23.48 38.31 21.12
N ALA A 63 -22.44 37.60 21.56
CA ALA A 63 -22.14 36.23 21.14
C ALA A 63 -21.69 35.41 22.34
N VAL A 64 -22.18 34.17 22.44
CA VAL A 64 -21.77 33.22 23.49
C VAL A 64 -20.66 32.32 22.93
N SER A 65 -19.67 31.97 23.76
CA SER A 65 -18.61 31.06 23.36
C SER A 65 -19.13 29.62 23.26
N PRO A 66 -18.54 28.76 22.40
CA PRO A 66 -19.01 27.38 22.20
C PRO A 66 -18.99 26.47 23.44
N ASP A 67 -18.26 26.87 24.49
CA ASP A 67 -18.14 26.19 25.78
C ASP A 67 -19.12 26.70 26.85
N ASP A 68 -19.99 27.67 26.53
CA ASP A 68 -20.93 28.33 27.45
C ASP A 68 -20.28 28.99 28.69
N ARG A 69 -18.96 29.23 28.68
CA ARG A 69 -18.23 29.83 29.80
C ARG A 69 -18.01 31.33 29.67
N ARG A 70 -17.97 31.83 28.43
CA ARG A 70 -17.78 33.25 28.12
C ARG A 70 -18.87 33.77 27.20
N PHE A 71 -19.10 35.08 27.24
CA PHE A 71 -19.80 35.78 26.16
C PHE A 71 -19.10 37.10 25.86
N ALA A 72 -19.20 37.55 24.62
CA ALA A 72 -18.65 38.81 24.15
C ALA A 72 -19.78 39.78 23.82
N SER A 73 -19.61 41.05 24.15
CA SER A 73 -20.57 42.12 23.87
C SER A 73 -19.91 43.30 23.17
N GLY A 74 -20.50 43.77 22.07
CA GLY A 74 -20.03 44.90 21.27
C GLY A 74 -20.83 46.18 21.55
N GLY A 75 -20.15 47.25 21.94
CA GLY A 75 -20.75 48.54 22.32
C GLY A 75 -20.67 49.64 21.25
N GLY A 76 -21.52 50.67 21.41
CA GLY A 76 -21.60 51.85 20.53
C GLY A 76 -20.35 52.73 20.51
N THR A 77 -19.52 52.66 21.54
CA THR A 77 -18.27 53.42 21.68
C THR A 77 -17.04 52.71 21.10
N GLY A 78 -17.20 51.57 20.44
CA GLY A 78 -16.09 50.77 19.92
C GLY A 78 -15.51 49.76 20.91
N THR A 79 -16.01 49.73 22.15
CA THR A 79 -15.57 48.77 23.17
C THR A 79 -16.17 47.39 22.93
N ILE A 80 -15.37 46.34 23.04
CA ILE A 80 -15.85 44.96 23.17
C ILE A 80 -15.50 44.46 24.56
N ILE A 81 -16.43 43.82 25.24
CA ILE A 81 -16.19 43.24 26.56
C ILE A 81 -16.40 41.74 26.49
N VAL A 82 -15.41 40.98 26.97
CA VAL A 82 -15.51 39.52 27.17
C VAL A 82 -15.77 39.25 28.64
N TRP A 83 -16.84 38.53 28.92
CA TRP A 83 -17.33 38.25 30.27
C TRP A 83 -17.12 36.78 30.63
N ASP A 84 -16.81 36.52 31.89
CA ASP A 84 -16.86 35.19 32.50
C ASP A 84 -18.24 35.01 33.16
N ILE A 85 -18.93 33.94 32.78
CA ILE A 85 -20.30 33.67 33.23
C ILE A 85 -20.34 33.14 34.66
N ASP A 86 -19.43 32.24 35.01
CA ASP A 86 -19.39 31.59 36.32
C ASP A 86 -18.96 32.56 37.42
N ARG A 87 -17.94 33.39 37.12
CA ARG A 87 -17.41 34.42 38.02
C ARG A 87 -18.20 35.71 37.99
N LYS A 88 -19.05 35.91 36.98
CA LYS A 88 -19.82 37.14 36.73
C LYS A 88 -18.93 38.39 36.64
N GLN A 89 -17.79 38.27 35.98
CA GLN A 89 -16.78 39.34 35.91
C GLN A 89 -16.37 39.64 34.47
N MET A 90 -15.91 40.87 34.25
CA MET A 90 -15.22 41.27 33.04
C MET A 90 -13.85 40.60 32.98
N LEU A 91 -13.58 39.82 31.93
CA LEU A 91 -12.26 39.25 31.66
C LEU A 91 -11.39 40.22 30.89
N PHE A 92 -11.90 40.71 29.76
CA PHE A 92 -11.17 41.58 28.86
C PHE A 92 -12.03 42.75 28.41
N LYS A 93 -11.42 43.94 28.40
CA LYS A 93 -11.96 45.14 27.77
C LYS A 93 -11.12 45.48 26.54
N LEU A 94 -11.66 45.23 25.36
CA LEU A 94 -10.96 45.32 24.09
C LEU A 94 -11.32 46.66 23.42
N GLU A 95 -10.36 47.59 23.39
CA GLU A 95 -10.57 48.99 23.00
C GLU A 95 -9.68 49.38 21.80
N LYS A 96 -9.86 48.70 20.66
CA LYS A 96 -9.14 49.04 19.41
C LYS A 96 -10.04 49.63 18.32
N HIS A 97 -11.33 49.32 18.33
CA HIS A 97 -12.26 49.93 17.38
C HIS A 97 -12.52 51.39 17.75
N THR A 98 -12.61 52.22 16.72
CA THR A 98 -12.80 53.68 16.87
C THR A 98 -14.26 54.13 16.66
N SER A 99 -15.14 53.18 16.35
CA SER A 99 -16.57 53.42 16.12
C SER A 99 -17.39 52.21 16.57
N LEU A 100 -18.71 52.32 16.47
CA LEU A 100 -19.69 51.30 16.87
C LEU A 100 -19.31 49.89 16.40
N VAL A 101 -19.31 48.93 17.32
CA VAL A 101 -19.13 47.51 17.00
C VAL A 101 -20.50 46.89 16.76
N ARG A 102 -20.77 46.53 15.49
CA ARG A 102 -22.09 46.11 15.03
C ARG A 102 -22.31 44.61 15.16
N SER A 103 -21.23 43.82 15.13
CA SER A 103 -21.27 42.36 15.23
C SER A 103 -20.03 41.81 15.92
N VAL A 104 -20.22 40.81 16.78
CA VAL A 104 -19.15 39.99 17.37
C VAL A 104 -19.48 38.51 17.18
N CYS A 105 -18.47 37.66 17.00
CA CYS A 105 -18.66 36.22 16.78
C CYS A 105 -17.43 35.44 17.27
N PHE A 106 -17.65 34.37 18.03
CA PHE A 106 -16.58 33.44 18.40
C PHE A 106 -16.29 32.45 17.27
N SER A 107 -15.05 31.98 17.16
CA SER A 107 -14.72 30.83 16.33
C SER A 107 -15.33 29.53 16.89
N PRO A 108 -15.53 28.49 16.07
CA PRO A 108 -16.14 27.22 16.51
C PRO A 108 -15.37 26.50 17.63
N ASP A 109 -14.05 26.70 17.71
CA ASP A 109 -13.19 26.19 18.78
C ASP A 109 -13.16 27.07 20.04
N GLY A 110 -13.81 28.23 20.00
CA GLY A 110 -13.86 29.20 21.11
C GLY A 110 -12.55 29.94 21.39
N LYS A 111 -11.51 29.76 20.57
CA LYS A 111 -10.17 30.36 20.80
C LYS A 111 -10.02 31.75 20.20
N ARG A 112 -10.81 32.10 19.20
CA ARG A 112 -10.77 33.40 18.52
C ARG A 112 -12.11 34.11 18.65
N LEU A 113 -12.05 35.44 18.66
CA LEU A 113 -13.21 36.32 18.61
C LEU A 113 -13.03 37.26 17.42
N ALA A 114 -14.02 37.37 16.55
CA ALA A 114 -14.03 38.36 15.48
C ALA A 114 -15.01 39.49 15.82
N SER A 115 -14.64 40.72 15.48
CA SER A 115 -15.48 41.90 15.65
C SER A 115 -15.53 42.74 14.39
N ALA A 116 -16.73 43.18 14.02
CA ALA A 116 -16.99 44.07 12.89
C ALA A 116 -17.51 45.42 13.37
N SER A 117 -16.94 46.49 12.82
CA SER A 117 -17.25 47.86 13.23
C SER A 117 -17.50 48.80 12.06
N TRP A 118 -18.18 49.89 12.38
CA TRP A 118 -18.36 51.02 11.48
C TRP A 118 -17.08 51.76 11.14
N ASP A 119 -15.99 51.52 11.87
CA ASP A 119 -14.65 52.05 11.59
C ASP A 119 -13.95 51.39 10.39
N LYS A 120 -14.69 50.56 9.64
CA LYS A 120 -14.23 49.87 8.42
C LYS A 120 -13.20 48.77 8.71
N LYS A 121 -13.18 48.23 9.92
CA LYS A 121 -12.27 47.14 10.29
C LYS A 121 -13.03 45.92 10.78
N VAL A 122 -12.48 44.76 10.46
CA VAL A 122 -12.73 43.50 11.17
C VAL A 122 -11.49 43.18 11.98
N ILE A 123 -11.62 42.98 13.28
CA ILE A 123 -10.49 42.62 14.14
C ILE A 123 -10.70 41.21 14.66
N VAL A 124 -9.67 40.37 14.51
CA VAL A 124 -9.63 39.03 15.09
C VAL A 124 -8.78 39.09 16.33
N TRP A 125 -9.34 38.64 17.44
CA TRP A 125 -8.78 38.65 18.77
C TRP A 125 -8.55 37.21 19.22
N ASP A 126 -7.56 37.03 20.06
CA ASP A 126 -7.42 35.83 20.87
C ASP A 126 -8.42 35.91 22.03
N ALA A 127 -9.32 34.94 22.12
CA ALA A 127 -10.40 34.95 23.10
C ALA A 127 -9.91 34.65 24.53
N GLU A 128 -8.76 33.98 24.66
CA GLU A 128 -8.19 33.55 25.95
C GLU A 128 -7.32 34.62 26.59
N THR A 129 -6.70 35.48 25.78
CA THR A 129 -5.75 36.51 26.23
C THR A 129 -6.23 37.93 25.97
N GLY A 130 -7.21 38.12 25.08
CA GLY A 130 -7.68 39.44 24.64
C GLY A 130 -6.73 40.17 23.70
N VAL A 131 -5.67 39.52 23.20
CA VAL A 131 -4.69 40.12 22.28
C VAL A 131 -5.26 40.18 20.86
N VAL A 132 -4.87 41.21 20.10
CA VAL A 132 -5.23 41.30 18.67
C VAL A 132 -4.36 40.35 17.86
N LEU A 133 -4.97 39.40 17.17
CA LEU A 133 -4.30 38.48 16.25
C LEU A 133 -4.18 39.08 14.85
N SER A 134 -5.24 39.73 14.36
CA SER A 134 -5.26 40.31 13.01
C SER A 134 -6.20 41.50 12.92
N THR A 135 -5.91 42.44 12.04
CA THR A 135 -6.77 43.59 11.72
C THR A 135 -6.97 43.64 10.22
N LEU A 136 -8.20 43.36 9.78
CA LEU A 136 -8.59 43.23 8.40
C LEU A 136 -9.32 44.50 7.98
N GLN A 137 -8.84 45.14 6.93
CA GLN A 137 -9.43 46.35 6.41
C GLN A 137 -10.54 45.98 5.41
N SER A 138 -11.74 46.52 5.61
CA SER A 138 -12.81 46.45 4.62
C SER A 138 -12.49 47.35 3.43
N ALA A 139 -12.97 46.99 2.23
CA ALA A 139 -12.71 47.79 1.03
C ALA A 139 -13.80 48.82 0.74
N ARG A 140 -15.07 48.53 1.06
CA ARG A 140 -16.20 49.35 0.60
C ARG A 140 -16.95 50.09 1.72
N GLY A 141 -16.44 50.06 2.94
CA GLY A 141 -16.92 50.93 4.02
C GLY A 141 -17.17 50.20 5.34
N SER A 142 -18.15 50.67 6.09
CA SER A 142 -18.52 50.13 7.40
C SER A 142 -18.88 48.65 7.31
N VAL A 143 -18.48 47.86 8.31
CA VAL A 143 -18.76 46.42 8.37
C VAL A 143 -19.91 46.19 9.34
N PHE A 144 -20.94 45.48 8.89
CA PHE A 144 -22.20 45.33 9.62
C PHE A 144 -22.29 43.97 10.33
N CYS A 145 -21.82 42.90 9.70
CA CYS A 145 -21.87 41.56 10.26
C CYS A 145 -20.56 40.81 10.04
N VAL A 146 -20.28 39.84 10.92
CA VAL A 146 -19.14 38.93 10.80
C VAL A 146 -19.53 37.53 11.28
N ALA A 147 -19.09 36.50 10.57
CA ALA A 147 -19.36 35.11 10.93
C ALA A 147 -18.19 34.17 10.53
N PHE A 148 -17.73 33.35 11.47
CA PHE A 148 -16.85 32.23 11.17
C PHE A 148 -17.62 31.09 10.52
N SER A 149 -17.00 30.38 9.58
CA SER A 149 -17.53 29.10 9.10
C SER A 149 -17.47 28.04 10.21
N PRO A 150 -18.38 27.06 10.24
CA PRO A 150 -18.40 25.98 11.24
C PRO A 150 -17.13 25.13 11.29
N ASP A 151 -16.42 24.96 10.17
CA ASP A 151 -15.10 24.32 10.11
C ASP A 151 -13.97 25.18 10.71
N GLY A 152 -14.26 26.46 10.99
CA GLY A 152 -13.32 27.44 11.52
C GLY A 152 -12.33 28.00 10.50
N LEU A 153 -12.35 27.56 9.24
CA LEU A 153 -11.35 27.85 8.21
C LEU A 153 -11.59 29.16 7.45
N LYS A 154 -12.81 29.69 7.49
CA LYS A 154 -13.21 30.92 6.78
C LYS A 154 -13.86 31.92 7.73
N LEU A 155 -13.72 33.20 7.39
CA LEU A 155 -14.37 34.32 8.06
C LEU A 155 -15.09 35.15 6.98
N ALA A 156 -16.39 35.35 7.10
CA ALA A 156 -17.16 36.24 6.22
C ALA A 156 -17.49 37.54 6.94
N ALA A 157 -17.41 38.67 6.24
CA ALA A 157 -17.92 39.95 6.72
C ALA A 157 -18.76 40.66 5.67
N GLY A 158 -19.92 41.16 6.10
CA GLY A 158 -20.84 41.92 5.27
C GLY A 158 -20.56 43.41 5.35
N GLU A 159 -20.42 44.03 4.18
CA GLU A 159 -20.19 45.47 3.97
C GLU A 159 -21.38 46.08 3.22
N TYR A 160 -21.20 47.27 2.66
CA TYR A 160 -22.17 47.86 1.75
C TYR A 160 -22.16 47.15 0.39
N GLY A 161 -23.20 46.35 0.13
CA GLY A 161 -23.41 45.61 -1.10
C GLY A 161 -22.44 44.45 -1.36
N THR A 162 -21.38 44.31 -0.56
CA THR A 162 -20.36 43.28 -0.73
C THR A 162 -20.21 42.39 0.50
N ILE A 163 -19.79 41.15 0.27
CA ILE A 163 -19.36 40.24 1.32
C ILE A 163 -17.92 39.87 1.03
N ARG A 164 -17.04 40.05 2.01
CA ARG A 164 -15.63 39.66 1.91
C ARG A 164 -15.39 38.42 2.73
N VAL A 165 -14.69 37.45 2.15
CA VAL A 165 -14.35 36.20 2.82
C VAL A 165 -12.83 36.05 2.93
N TRP A 166 -12.36 35.76 4.14
CA TRP A 166 -10.94 35.50 4.42
C TRP A 166 -10.73 34.05 4.84
N SER A 167 -9.55 33.50 4.50
CA SER A 167 -9.02 32.28 5.10
C SER A 167 -8.49 32.58 6.50
N THR A 168 -8.64 31.63 7.42
CA THR A 168 -8.21 31.80 8.82
C THR A 168 -7.03 30.90 9.18
N ASN A 169 -6.43 30.19 8.21
CA ASN A 169 -5.27 29.30 8.39
C ASN A 169 -3.96 30.09 8.39
N ASN A 170 -3.26 30.12 9.55
CA ASN A 170 -1.94 30.70 9.82
C ASN A 170 -1.73 32.20 9.48
N VAL A 171 -2.25 32.70 8.36
CA VAL A 171 -2.25 34.11 7.93
C VAL A 171 -3.62 34.42 7.33
N VAL A 172 -4.26 35.50 7.80
CA VAL A 172 -5.59 35.87 7.31
C VAL A 172 -5.49 36.51 5.92
N ASN A 173 -5.72 35.71 4.88
CA ASN A 173 -5.69 36.14 3.48
C ASN A 173 -7.10 36.27 2.91
N ILE A 174 -7.32 37.24 2.02
CA ILE A 174 -8.61 37.37 1.30
C ILE A 174 -8.72 36.20 0.32
N LEU A 175 -9.82 35.45 0.38
CA LEU A 175 -10.14 34.40 -0.58
C LEU A 175 -10.87 34.99 -1.79
N PHE A 176 -11.98 35.70 -1.55
CA PHE A 176 -12.75 36.36 -2.59
C PHE A 176 -13.67 37.45 -2.03
N ASP A 177 -14.08 38.36 -2.93
CA ASP A 177 -15.04 39.43 -2.70
C ASP A 177 -16.31 39.18 -3.52
N ILE A 178 -17.45 39.08 -2.86
CA ILE A 178 -18.75 38.84 -3.47
C ILE A 178 -19.50 40.17 -3.62
N ASN A 179 -19.88 40.54 -4.85
CA ASN A 179 -20.86 41.61 -5.09
C ASN A 179 -22.27 41.09 -4.79
N ALA A 180 -22.62 41.07 -3.50
CA ALA A 180 -23.75 40.32 -3.02
C ALA A 180 -25.10 41.02 -3.25
N HIS A 181 -25.19 42.30 -2.90
CA HIS A 181 -26.45 43.02 -2.74
C HIS A 181 -26.37 44.47 -3.23
N HIS A 182 -27.54 45.11 -3.40
CA HIS A 182 -27.63 46.55 -3.74
C HIS A 182 -27.83 47.45 -2.51
N GLY A 183 -27.67 46.91 -1.30
CA GLY A 183 -27.82 47.63 -0.04
C GLY A 183 -26.89 47.08 1.05
N PHE A 184 -27.09 47.53 2.30
CA PHE A 184 -26.33 47.04 3.45
C PHE A 184 -26.57 45.54 3.66
N VAL A 185 -25.49 44.76 3.80
CA VAL A 185 -25.59 43.35 4.19
C VAL A 185 -25.64 43.29 5.72
N GLU A 186 -26.83 43.17 6.29
CA GLU A 186 -27.04 43.24 7.75
C GLU A 186 -26.69 41.96 8.48
N SER A 187 -26.77 40.81 7.80
CA SER A 187 -26.52 39.52 8.42
C SER A 187 -25.98 38.51 7.41
N VAL A 188 -25.01 37.72 7.86
CA VAL A 188 -24.46 36.59 7.12
C VAL A 188 -24.39 35.39 8.06
N VAL A 189 -24.73 34.20 7.56
CA VAL A 189 -24.55 32.94 8.28
C VAL A 189 -24.04 31.87 7.33
N TRP A 190 -23.27 30.92 7.87
CA TRP A 190 -22.79 29.77 7.13
C TRP A 190 -23.71 28.57 7.34
N THR A 191 -23.84 27.71 6.33
CA THR A 191 -24.44 26.39 6.54
C THR A 191 -23.56 25.55 7.49
N PRO A 192 -24.16 24.69 8.32
CA PRO A 192 -23.45 23.76 9.22
C PRO A 192 -22.31 22.95 8.57
N ASP A 193 -22.44 22.60 7.29
CA ASP A 193 -21.44 21.87 6.50
C ASP A 193 -20.32 22.76 5.91
N SER A 194 -20.37 24.07 6.16
CA SER A 194 -19.47 25.11 5.62
C SER A 194 -19.44 25.21 4.09
N GLN A 195 -20.40 24.61 3.37
CA GLN A 195 -20.44 24.61 1.90
C GLN A 195 -21.14 25.84 1.32
N GLN A 196 -22.05 26.47 2.07
CA GLN A 196 -22.78 27.64 1.60
C GLN A 196 -22.76 28.78 2.62
N LEU A 197 -22.85 30.00 2.11
CA LEU A 197 -23.01 31.23 2.86
C LEU A 197 -24.35 31.86 2.49
N VAL A 198 -25.13 32.29 3.49
CA VAL A 198 -26.42 32.96 3.28
C VAL A 198 -26.30 34.40 3.74
N SER A 199 -26.80 35.33 2.93
CA SER A 199 -26.79 36.75 3.23
C SER A 199 -28.17 37.37 3.16
N ALA A 200 -28.43 38.29 4.08
CA ALA A 200 -29.64 39.12 4.12
C ALA A 200 -29.28 40.60 4.04
N SER A 201 -30.08 41.36 3.29
CA SER A 201 -29.80 42.76 3.02
C SER A 201 -31.02 43.68 3.13
N HIS A 202 -30.73 44.98 3.22
CA HIS A 202 -31.69 46.06 3.06
C HIS A 202 -32.33 46.11 1.66
N ASP A 203 -31.75 45.44 0.66
CA ASP A 203 -32.37 45.29 -0.66
C ASP A 203 -33.58 44.33 -0.68
N GLN A 204 -34.00 43.84 0.50
CA GLN A 204 -35.17 42.98 0.73
C GLN A 204 -35.01 41.57 0.15
N THR A 205 -33.78 41.20 -0.23
CA THR A 205 -33.47 39.87 -0.75
C THR A 205 -32.61 39.07 0.22
N ILE A 206 -32.81 37.75 0.19
CA ILE A 206 -31.89 36.77 0.78
C ILE A 206 -31.21 36.02 -0.37
N LYS A 207 -29.91 35.82 -0.26
CA LYS A 207 -29.11 35.13 -1.28
C LYS A 207 -28.23 34.06 -0.67
N PHE A 208 -28.02 33.00 -1.43
CA PHE A 208 -27.16 31.86 -1.10
C PHE A 208 -25.92 31.92 -1.99
N TRP A 209 -24.78 31.58 -1.42
CA TRP A 209 -23.48 31.65 -2.07
C TRP A 209 -22.69 30.37 -1.82
N ASP A 210 -22.02 29.87 -2.84
CA ASP A 210 -21.09 28.75 -2.73
C ASP A 210 -19.82 29.20 -1.99
N SER A 211 -19.43 28.47 -0.95
CA SER A 211 -18.30 28.83 -0.09
C SER A 211 -16.94 28.64 -0.76
N SER A 212 -16.85 27.87 -1.84
CA SER A 212 -15.59 27.56 -2.53
C SER A 212 -15.20 28.67 -3.51
N ASN A 213 -16.18 29.24 -4.21
CA ASN A 213 -15.97 30.14 -5.34
C ASN A 213 -16.73 31.48 -5.24
N GLY A 214 -17.62 31.64 -4.25
CA GLY A 214 -18.40 32.87 -4.04
C GLY A 214 -19.51 33.11 -5.08
N THR A 215 -19.89 32.10 -5.86
CA THR A 215 -20.96 32.21 -6.86
C THR A 215 -22.34 32.12 -6.21
N GLN A 216 -23.33 32.82 -6.77
CA GLN A 216 -24.70 32.79 -6.23
C GLN A 216 -25.35 31.43 -6.57
N ILE A 217 -25.96 30.81 -5.56
CA ILE A 217 -26.73 29.57 -5.70
C ILE A 217 -28.22 29.94 -5.82
N GLY A 218 -28.87 29.48 -6.88
CA GLY A 218 -30.31 29.67 -7.09
C GLY A 218 -30.76 31.12 -7.29
N GLN A 219 -32.08 31.32 -7.27
CA GLN A 219 -32.69 32.63 -7.37
C GLN A 219 -32.74 33.33 -6.00
N PRO A 220 -32.62 34.66 -5.93
CA PRO A 220 -32.77 35.40 -4.68
C PRO A 220 -34.16 35.16 -4.06
N CYS A 221 -34.21 34.83 -2.78
CA CYS A 221 -35.47 34.73 -2.07
C CYS A 221 -36.04 36.14 -1.88
N THR A 222 -37.25 36.36 -2.40
CA THR A 222 -37.94 37.65 -2.33
C THR A 222 -39.30 37.48 -1.66
N GLY A 223 -39.73 38.49 -0.92
CA GLY A 223 -41.06 38.49 -0.31
C GLY A 223 -41.20 39.43 0.88
N HIS A 224 -40.11 39.71 1.60
CA HIS A 224 -40.09 40.79 2.58
C HIS A 224 -40.34 42.14 1.89
N THR A 225 -41.02 43.05 2.60
CA THR A 225 -41.42 44.36 2.07
C THR A 225 -40.60 45.52 2.65
N HIS A 226 -39.61 45.19 3.47
CA HIS A 226 -38.69 46.13 4.11
C HIS A 226 -37.39 45.41 4.46
N ASP A 227 -36.37 46.18 4.82
CA ASP A 227 -35.05 45.81 5.32
C ASP A 227 -35.06 44.55 6.21
N ILE A 228 -34.21 43.59 5.87
CA ILE A 228 -34.01 42.35 6.61
C ILE A 228 -32.83 42.57 7.56
N ASN A 229 -33.05 42.40 8.86
CA ASN A 229 -32.10 42.84 9.90
C ASN A 229 -31.27 41.71 10.50
N SER A 230 -31.79 40.49 10.50
CA SER A 230 -31.14 39.34 11.10
C SER A 230 -31.60 38.08 10.41
N LEU A 231 -30.69 37.11 10.39
CA LEU A 231 -30.89 35.82 9.77
C LEU A 231 -30.34 34.73 10.72
N ALA A 232 -31.03 33.60 10.78
CA ALA A 232 -30.59 32.41 11.52
C ALA A 232 -30.83 31.17 10.67
N ILE A 233 -29.86 30.27 10.61
CA ILE A 233 -29.98 28.99 9.90
C ILE A 233 -30.29 27.87 10.88
N SER A 234 -31.13 26.94 10.46
CA SER A 234 -31.40 25.73 11.24
C SER A 234 -30.15 24.86 11.33
N SER A 235 -30.00 24.15 12.45
CA SER A 235 -28.79 23.34 12.73
C SER A 235 -28.59 22.19 11.74
N ASP A 236 -29.65 21.81 11.01
CA ASP A 236 -29.69 20.79 9.96
C ASP A 236 -29.52 21.36 8.54
N ALA A 237 -29.37 22.67 8.41
CA ALA A 237 -29.33 23.39 7.15
C ALA A 237 -30.61 23.27 6.28
N SER A 238 -31.76 22.80 6.80
CA SER A 238 -32.97 22.63 5.97
C SER A 238 -33.71 23.93 5.67
N PHE A 239 -33.61 24.92 6.56
CA PHE A 239 -34.24 26.22 6.36
C PHE A 239 -33.49 27.38 7.01
N VAL A 240 -33.84 28.57 6.56
CA VAL A 240 -33.33 29.84 7.07
C VAL A 240 -34.50 30.68 7.58
N ALA A 241 -34.38 31.18 8.81
CA ALA A 241 -35.30 32.13 9.39
C ALA A 241 -34.79 33.56 9.23
N THR A 242 -35.68 34.46 8.85
CA THR A 242 -35.37 35.86 8.55
C THR A 242 -36.37 36.77 9.23
N VAL A 243 -35.88 37.94 9.65
CA VAL A 243 -36.72 38.96 10.28
C VAL A 243 -36.54 40.31 9.62
N SER A 244 -37.64 41.03 9.46
CA SER A 244 -37.69 42.29 8.75
C SER A 244 -38.44 43.37 9.53
N PHE A 245 -38.16 44.62 9.19
CA PHE A 245 -38.94 45.78 9.62
C PHE A 245 -40.37 45.79 9.08
N ASP A 246 -40.72 44.88 8.16
CA ASP A 246 -42.11 44.63 7.76
C ASP A 246 -42.95 43.94 8.85
N LYS A 247 -42.37 43.73 10.05
CA LYS A 247 -42.99 43.09 11.23
C LYS A 247 -43.23 41.60 11.06
N THR A 248 -42.55 40.96 10.10
CA THR A 248 -42.71 39.53 9.86
C THR A 248 -41.42 38.76 10.10
N VAL A 249 -41.61 37.52 10.56
CA VAL A 249 -40.61 36.45 10.50
C VAL A 249 -41.01 35.50 9.38
N ARG A 250 -40.06 35.15 8.52
CA ARG A 250 -40.28 34.21 7.41
C ARG A 250 -39.23 33.11 7.43
N LEU A 251 -39.67 31.92 7.04
CA LEU A 251 -38.82 30.75 6.86
C LEU A 251 -38.63 30.50 5.37
N TRP A 252 -37.44 30.11 4.97
CA TRP A 252 -37.06 29.83 3.58
C TRP A 252 -36.37 28.48 3.52
N SER A 253 -36.79 27.61 2.60
CA SER A 253 -36.10 26.35 2.33
C SER A 253 -34.74 26.61 1.71
N THR A 254 -33.69 25.96 2.20
CA THR A 254 -32.34 26.05 1.61
C THR A 254 -32.21 25.26 0.31
N GLU A 255 -33.03 24.24 0.10
CA GLU A 255 -33.01 23.40 -1.10
C GLU A 255 -33.76 24.08 -2.26
N SER A 256 -35.00 24.51 -2.00
CA SER A 256 -35.87 25.08 -3.03
C SER A 256 -35.78 26.60 -3.16
N HIS A 257 -35.18 27.28 -2.18
CA HIS A 257 -35.16 28.74 -2.05
C HIS A 257 -36.54 29.41 -2.01
N ASN A 258 -37.59 28.63 -1.71
CA ASN A 258 -38.96 29.13 -1.56
C ASN A 258 -39.31 29.39 -0.10
N GLN A 259 -40.27 30.28 0.12
CA GLN A 259 -40.80 30.52 1.46
C GLN A 259 -41.55 29.29 1.94
N ILE A 260 -41.20 28.79 3.12
CA ILE A 260 -41.92 27.70 3.79
C ILE A 260 -42.75 28.27 4.95
N GLY A 261 -43.90 27.67 5.23
CA GLY A 261 -44.71 28.12 6.36
C GLY A 261 -45.50 29.40 6.14
N GLN A 262 -46.34 29.70 7.13
CA GLN A 262 -47.01 30.98 7.23
C GLN A 262 -46.05 32.06 7.75
N ARG A 263 -46.23 33.29 7.28
CA ARG A 263 -45.54 34.46 7.84
C ARG A 263 -45.95 34.68 9.31
N LEU A 264 -44.97 34.74 10.20
CA LEU A 264 -45.21 35.01 11.62
C LEU A 264 -45.24 36.51 11.81
N LYS A 265 -46.29 37.04 12.44
CA LYS A 265 -46.52 38.48 12.52
C LYS A 265 -46.26 38.99 13.93
N HIS A 266 -45.50 40.06 14.03
CA HIS A 266 -45.31 40.85 15.24
C HIS A 266 -46.15 42.13 15.20
N THR A 267 -46.40 42.72 16.37
CA THR A 267 -47.06 44.02 16.53
C THR A 267 -46.18 45.17 16.03
N THR A 268 -44.87 45.03 16.21
CA THR A 268 -43.84 46.02 15.86
C THR A 268 -42.70 45.40 15.04
N ARG A 269 -41.71 46.23 14.70
CA ARG A 269 -40.56 45.84 13.88
C ARG A 269 -39.75 44.75 14.61
N VAL A 270 -39.29 43.76 13.85
CA VAL A 270 -38.49 42.65 14.39
C VAL A 270 -37.02 42.93 14.08
N SER A 271 -36.16 42.84 15.08
CA SER A 271 -34.75 43.22 15.02
C SER A 271 -33.81 42.03 14.88
N SER A 272 -34.09 40.94 15.61
CA SER A 272 -33.16 39.83 15.78
C SER A 272 -33.91 38.50 15.79
N VAL A 273 -33.25 37.45 15.30
CA VAL A 273 -33.77 36.09 15.27
C VAL A 273 -32.67 35.11 15.64
N ALA A 274 -33.02 34.06 16.38
CA ALA A 274 -32.12 32.94 16.63
C ALA A 274 -32.92 31.64 16.76
N ILE A 275 -32.27 30.54 16.39
CA ILE A 275 -32.80 29.19 16.58
C ILE A 275 -32.09 28.59 17.78
N SER A 276 -32.83 27.88 18.63
CA SER A 276 -32.25 27.21 19.79
C SER A 276 -31.26 26.12 19.33
N PRO A 277 -30.18 25.84 20.09
CA PRO A 277 -29.17 24.86 19.70
C PRO A 277 -29.72 23.44 19.49
N ASN A 278 -30.79 23.07 20.21
CA ASN A 278 -31.49 21.80 20.03
C ASN A 278 -32.38 21.77 18.76
N GLY A 279 -32.54 22.90 18.07
CA GLY A 279 -33.33 23.03 16.85
C GLY A 279 -34.84 23.10 17.06
N GLU A 280 -35.34 23.13 18.29
CA GLU A 280 -36.78 23.00 18.56
C GLU A 280 -37.54 24.33 18.58
N LEU A 281 -36.87 25.41 18.94
CA LEU A 281 -37.48 26.72 19.14
C LEU A 281 -36.85 27.77 18.22
N LEU A 282 -37.70 28.55 17.58
CA LEU A 282 -37.34 29.79 16.92
C LEU A 282 -37.69 30.96 17.84
N VAL A 283 -36.75 31.86 18.07
CA VAL A 283 -36.96 33.07 18.89
C VAL A 283 -36.77 34.31 18.05
N SER A 284 -37.64 35.28 18.28
CA SER A 284 -37.68 36.55 17.55
C SER A 284 -37.81 37.69 18.55
N GLY A 285 -36.96 38.70 18.41
CA GLY A 285 -36.94 39.89 19.25
C GLY A 285 -37.52 41.09 18.52
N ASP A 286 -38.41 41.81 19.19
CA ASP A 286 -39.07 43.00 18.63
C ASP A 286 -38.64 44.33 19.28
N TYR A 287 -39.09 45.42 18.68
CA TYR A 287 -38.80 46.79 19.11
C TYR A 287 -39.51 47.19 20.41
N ASP A 288 -40.50 46.44 20.87
CA ASP A 288 -41.21 46.70 22.14
C ASP A 288 -40.53 46.02 23.35
N GLY A 289 -39.44 45.27 23.09
CA GLY A 289 -38.69 44.58 24.12
C GLY A 289 -39.20 43.18 24.43
N ASN A 290 -39.99 42.58 23.54
CA ASN A 290 -40.49 41.22 23.69
C ASN A 290 -39.64 40.21 22.90
N LEU A 291 -39.48 39.03 23.49
CA LEU A 291 -39.04 37.82 22.81
C LEU A 291 -40.25 36.91 22.60
N GLN A 292 -40.51 36.56 21.35
CA GLN A 292 -41.54 35.58 20.96
C GLN A 292 -40.87 34.27 20.56
N PHE A 293 -41.37 33.18 21.13
CA PHE A 293 -40.89 31.82 20.94
C PHE A 293 -41.91 31.03 20.12
N TRP A 294 -41.41 30.30 19.14
CA TRP A 294 -42.21 29.53 18.20
C TRP A 294 -41.66 28.10 18.11
N SER A 295 -42.53 27.10 18.26
CA SER A 295 -42.19 25.70 18.02
C SER A 295 -41.93 25.45 16.54
N ILE A 296 -40.72 25.00 16.18
CA ILE A 296 -40.38 24.70 14.78
C ILE A 296 -41.18 23.50 14.24
N GLU A 297 -41.49 22.52 15.10
CA GLU A 297 -42.34 21.39 14.71
C GLU A 297 -43.74 21.85 14.29
N ASP A 298 -44.35 22.78 15.03
CA ASP A 298 -45.68 23.32 14.71
C ASP A 298 -45.64 24.19 13.44
N LEU A 299 -44.54 24.92 13.23
CA LEU A 299 -44.34 25.77 12.07
C LEU A 299 -44.21 24.98 10.77
N LEU A 300 -43.51 23.83 10.80
CA LEU A 300 -43.26 23.02 9.61
C LEU A 300 -44.38 22.00 9.35
N SER A 301 -44.95 21.39 10.38
CA SER A 301 -46.02 20.38 10.26
C SER A 301 -47.32 20.90 9.65
N THR A 302 -47.54 22.22 9.63
CA THR A 302 -48.77 22.85 9.13
C THR A 302 -48.76 23.15 7.63
N THR A 303 -47.75 22.69 6.89
CA THR A 303 -47.55 23.07 5.47
C THR A 303 -47.66 21.88 4.50
N PRO A 304 -48.33 22.02 3.34
CA PRO A 304 -48.41 20.95 2.33
C PRO A 304 -47.11 20.70 1.56
N GLU A 305 -46.21 21.69 1.51
CA GLU A 305 -44.91 21.63 0.81
C GLU A 305 -43.78 21.14 1.74
N ALA A 306 -44.08 20.85 3.02
CA ALA A 306 -43.09 20.50 4.04
C ALA A 306 -42.46 19.12 3.90
N ASP A 307 -42.93 18.24 3.01
CA ASP A 307 -42.52 16.83 3.07
C ASP A 307 -41.00 16.62 2.95
N SER A 308 -40.25 17.46 2.21
CA SER A 308 -38.77 17.38 2.19
C SER A 308 -38.13 18.07 3.40
N SER A 309 -38.52 19.32 3.70
CA SER A 309 -37.87 20.11 4.76
C SER A 309 -38.22 19.65 6.18
N TYR A 310 -39.46 19.22 6.42
CA TYR A 310 -39.90 18.65 7.70
C TYR A 310 -39.32 17.26 7.95
N TYR A 311 -39.18 16.46 6.89
CA TYR A 311 -38.48 15.18 6.93
C TYR A 311 -37.01 15.35 7.33
N LEU A 312 -36.28 16.28 6.69
CA LEU A 312 -34.87 16.58 7.01
C LEU A 312 -34.73 17.13 8.44
N TYR A 313 -35.66 17.99 8.86
CA TYR A 313 -35.74 18.51 10.21
C TYR A 313 -35.86 17.41 11.27
N LEU A 314 -36.80 16.47 11.10
CA LEU A 314 -36.98 15.37 12.04
C LEU A 314 -35.76 14.44 12.09
N ALA A 315 -35.15 14.16 10.94
CA ALA A 315 -33.95 13.33 10.87
C ALA A 315 -32.77 13.96 11.63
N HIS A 316 -32.57 15.27 11.47
CA HIS A 316 -31.51 15.96 12.21
C HIS A 316 -31.82 16.13 13.69
N ARG A 317 -33.08 16.42 14.06
CA ARG A 317 -33.50 16.46 15.46
C ARG A 317 -33.23 15.13 16.16
N SER A 318 -33.52 14.01 15.49
CA SER A 318 -33.15 12.67 15.97
C SER A 318 -31.64 12.56 16.20
N LYS A 319 -30.82 12.99 15.23
CA LYS A 319 -29.35 12.97 15.34
C LYS A 319 -28.81 13.83 16.51
N VAL A 320 -29.38 15.01 16.72
CA VAL A 320 -29.03 15.89 17.84
C VAL A 320 -29.38 15.22 19.18
N ARG A 321 -30.58 14.65 19.29
CA ARG A 321 -31.02 13.91 20.47
C ARG A 321 -30.17 12.66 20.76
N LEU A 322 -29.71 11.95 19.72
CA LEU A 322 -28.72 10.87 19.86
C LEU A 322 -27.41 11.37 20.47
N GLY A 323 -26.89 12.50 20.01
CA GLY A 323 -25.69 13.13 20.57
C GLY A 323 -25.86 13.56 22.04
N GLN A 324 -27.08 13.94 22.43
CA GLN A 324 -27.45 14.28 23.81
C GLN A 324 -27.81 13.07 24.68
N LYS A 325 -27.72 11.84 24.14
CA LYS A 325 -28.11 10.58 24.81
C LYS A 325 -29.61 10.46 25.15
N LEU A 326 -30.47 11.24 24.49
CA LEU A 326 -31.92 11.17 24.62
C LEU A 326 -32.49 10.12 23.64
N HIS A 327 -32.16 8.84 23.88
CA HIS A 327 -32.38 7.76 22.91
C HIS A 327 -33.86 7.48 22.61
N ALA A 328 -34.77 7.62 23.60
CA ALA A 328 -36.20 7.41 23.41
C ALA A 328 -36.85 8.46 22.50
N GLU A 329 -36.47 9.72 22.66
CA GLU A 329 -36.95 10.83 21.85
C GLU A 329 -36.35 10.78 20.44
N ALA A 330 -35.07 10.39 20.33
CA ALA A 330 -34.43 10.14 19.04
C ALA A 330 -35.12 9.01 18.25
N LEU A 331 -35.56 7.96 18.95
CA LEU A 331 -36.31 6.85 18.35
C LEU A 331 -37.69 7.29 17.87
N ALA A 332 -38.40 8.13 18.65
CA ALA A 332 -39.69 8.68 18.26
C ALA A 332 -39.56 9.51 16.97
N ASP A 333 -38.53 10.36 16.88
CA ASP A 333 -38.25 11.13 15.67
C ASP A 333 -37.90 10.23 14.48
N ALA A 334 -37.05 9.22 14.68
CA ALA A 334 -36.67 8.29 13.62
C ALA A 334 -37.87 7.49 13.10
N ASN A 335 -38.79 7.08 13.98
CA ASN A 335 -40.04 6.44 13.56
C ASN A 335 -40.92 7.40 12.76
N LYS A 336 -41.01 8.67 13.15
CA LYS A 336 -41.74 9.70 12.39
C LYS A 336 -41.14 9.95 11.01
N VAL A 337 -39.81 9.91 10.87
CA VAL A 337 -39.09 9.98 9.58
C VAL A 337 -39.45 8.77 8.69
N ILE A 338 -39.56 7.59 9.27
CA ILE A 338 -39.98 6.35 8.57
C ILE A 338 -41.47 6.41 8.21
N GLU A 339 -42.33 6.98 9.06
CA GLU A 339 -43.75 7.17 8.74
C GLU A 339 -43.94 8.09 7.52
N LEU A 340 -43.18 9.19 7.47
CA LEU A 340 -43.22 10.13 6.34
C LEU A 340 -42.60 9.53 5.07
N ASN A 341 -41.53 8.76 5.20
CA ASN A 341 -40.92 8.04 4.07
C ASN A 341 -40.49 6.63 4.50
N PRO A 342 -41.34 5.61 4.28
CA PRO A 342 -41.05 4.23 4.69
C PRO A 342 -39.82 3.60 4.04
N LYS A 343 -39.36 4.16 2.91
CA LYS A 343 -38.15 3.71 2.20
C LYS A 343 -36.90 4.52 2.56
N SER A 344 -37.01 5.38 3.56
CA SER A 344 -35.90 6.23 3.96
C SER A 344 -34.77 5.42 4.62
N HIS A 345 -33.61 5.40 3.95
CA HIS A 345 -32.36 4.89 4.51
C HIS A 345 -31.97 5.64 5.80
N LEU A 346 -31.98 6.98 5.75
CA LEU A 346 -31.62 7.84 6.88
C LEU A 346 -32.50 7.59 8.12
N GLY A 347 -33.81 7.39 7.93
CA GLY A 347 -34.74 7.06 9.02
C GLY A 347 -34.46 5.71 9.67
N LEU A 348 -34.17 4.69 8.85
CA LEU A 348 -33.81 3.35 9.31
C LEU A 348 -32.46 3.33 10.05
N GLU A 349 -31.46 4.07 9.57
CA GLU A 349 -30.17 4.24 10.24
C GLU A 349 -30.32 4.93 11.60
N LEU A 350 -31.06 6.05 11.66
CA LEU A 350 -31.32 6.78 12.90
C LEU A 350 -32.08 5.92 13.91
N LYS A 351 -33.06 5.14 13.45
CA LYS A 351 -33.79 4.16 14.28
C LYS A 351 -32.85 3.12 14.85
N HIS A 352 -31.98 2.55 14.02
CA HIS A 352 -31.00 1.55 14.46
C HIS A 352 -30.00 2.14 15.47
N ALA A 353 -29.51 3.36 15.24
CA ALA A 353 -28.62 4.07 16.17
C ALA A 353 -29.32 4.38 17.51
N ALA A 354 -30.59 4.77 17.48
CA ALA A 354 -31.40 5.01 18.68
C ALA A 354 -31.65 3.73 19.49
N LEU A 355 -32.01 2.63 18.84
CA LEU A 355 -32.23 1.33 19.49
C LEU A 355 -30.94 0.77 20.11
N ARG A 356 -29.79 0.91 19.43
CA ARG A 356 -28.49 0.54 20.00
C ARG A 356 -28.12 1.40 21.21
N GLY A 357 -28.33 2.71 21.14
CA GLY A 357 -28.08 3.63 22.24
C GLY A 357 -28.95 3.33 23.47
N ALA A 358 -30.20 2.90 23.26
CA ALA A 358 -31.12 2.50 24.32
C ALA A 358 -30.86 1.08 24.90
N GLN A 359 -29.78 0.39 24.51
CA GLN A 359 -29.46 -0.99 24.92
C GLN A 359 -30.53 -2.05 24.57
N HIS A 360 -31.41 -1.76 23.61
CA HIS A 360 -32.37 -2.72 23.05
C HIS A 360 -31.70 -3.53 21.92
N HIS A 361 -30.78 -4.41 22.29
CA HIS A 361 -29.95 -5.18 21.35
C HIS A 361 -30.71 -6.19 20.48
N GLY A 362 -31.92 -6.60 20.89
CA GLY A 362 -32.77 -7.53 20.12
C GLY A 362 -33.35 -6.89 18.86
N ASP A 363 -34.00 -5.74 19.00
CA ASP A 363 -34.65 -5.03 17.88
C ASP A 363 -33.65 -4.33 16.96
N ALA A 364 -32.42 -4.08 17.44
CA ALA A 364 -31.33 -3.55 16.63
C ALA A 364 -30.79 -4.56 15.61
N ALA A 365 -30.99 -5.87 15.81
CA ALA A 365 -30.46 -6.92 14.93
C ALA A 365 -31.28 -7.13 13.64
N GLU A 366 -32.56 -6.74 13.63
CA GLU A 366 -33.44 -6.88 12.45
C GLU A 366 -33.21 -5.77 11.40
N ALA A 367 -32.86 -4.55 11.83
CA ALA A 367 -32.63 -3.43 10.92
C ALA A 367 -31.50 -3.65 9.88
N PRO A 368 -30.31 -4.21 10.23
CA PRO A 368 -29.26 -4.50 9.25
C PRO A 368 -29.60 -5.68 8.31
N ALA A 369 -30.60 -6.52 8.62
CA ALA A 369 -31.01 -7.63 7.76
C ALA A 369 -31.86 -7.19 6.55
N ILE A 370 -32.46 -5.99 6.60
CA ILE A 370 -33.32 -5.43 5.54
C ILE A 370 -32.50 -4.56 4.55
N MET A 371 -31.28 -4.15 4.92
CA MET A 371 -30.45 -3.19 4.18
C MET A 371 -29.80 -3.71 2.87
N PRO A 372 -29.29 -4.96 2.77
CA PRO A 372 -28.61 -5.41 1.55
C PRO A 372 -29.49 -5.44 0.28
N PRO A 373 -30.73 -5.96 0.28
CA PRO A 373 -31.51 -6.10 -0.94
C PRO A 373 -32.13 -4.80 -1.47
N MET A 374 -32.05 -3.66 -0.74
CA MET A 374 -32.63 -2.39 -1.20
C MET A 374 -31.59 -1.38 -1.75
N LEU A 375 -30.29 -1.67 -1.59
CA LEU A 375 -29.18 -0.83 -2.07
C LEU A 375 -28.76 -1.11 -3.52
N ASP A 376 -29.21 -2.23 -4.10
CA ASP A 376 -28.94 -2.57 -5.51
C ASP A 376 -29.78 -1.72 -6.51
N ASP A 377 -30.85 -1.06 -6.06
CA ASP A 377 -31.85 -0.41 -6.93
C ASP A 377 -31.89 1.14 -6.91
N ALA A 378 -31.00 1.84 -6.19
CA ALA A 378 -31.11 3.30 -6.00
C ALA A 378 -30.12 4.15 -6.86
N PRO A 379 -30.58 5.12 -7.67
CA PRO A 379 -29.70 5.98 -8.47
C PRO A 379 -29.36 7.31 -7.76
N GLY A 380 -28.07 7.60 -7.57
CA GLY A 380 -27.64 8.94 -7.12
C GLY A 380 -26.12 9.12 -6.87
N PRO A 381 -25.47 10.17 -7.42
CA PRO A 381 -24.03 10.41 -7.27
C PRO A 381 -23.60 10.96 -5.90
N GLN A 382 -24.50 11.54 -5.10
CA GLN A 382 -24.18 12.09 -3.77
C GLN A 382 -23.94 11.00 -2.70
N ILE A 383 -24.57 9.84 -2.84
CA ILE A 383 -24.34 8.65 -1.98
C ILE A 383 -22.94 8.05 -2.24
N ARG A 384 -22.37 8.26 -3.44
CA ARG A 384 -20.97 7.87 -3.75
C ARG A 384 -19.92 8.77 -3.09
N GLN A 385 -20.27 10.01 -2.72
CA GLN A 385 -19.34 10.96 -2.09
C GLN A 385 -19.32 10.80 -0.56
N GLN A 386 -20.45 10.50 0.08
CA GLN A 386 -20.49 10.12 1.51
C GLN A 386 -19.82 8.78 1.80
N ARG A 387 -19.64 7.94 0.77
CA ARG A 387 -18.81 6.73 0.79
C ARG A 387 -17.33 6.99 1.13
N GLN A 388 -16.81 8.21 0.92
CA GLN A 388 -15.37 8.51 1.05
C GLN A 388 -14.96 9.02 2.45
N GLN A 389 -15.90 9.36 3.33
CA GLN A 389 -15.59 9.91 4.67
C GLN A 389 -15.76 8.92 5.83
N TYR A 390 -16.48 7.83 5.61
CA TYR A 390 -16.44 6.66 6.49
C TYR A 390 -15.60 5.63 5.76
N VAL A 391 -14.45 5.24 6.32
CA VAL A 391 -13.89 3.93 5.94
C VAL A 391 -14.95 2.94 6.39
N SER A 392 -15.83 2.54 5.46
CA SER A 392 -16.94 1.67 5.79
C SER A 392 -16.36 0.41 6.43
N LEU A 393 -17.09 -0.22 7.34
CA LEU A 393 -16.67 -1.52 7.88
C LEU A 393 -16.33 -2.48 6.72
N SER A 394 -16.99 -2.32 5.57
CA SER A 394 -16.66 -2.96 4.29
C SER A 394 -15.28 -2.57 3.72
N GLU A 395 -14.84 -1.31 3.75
CA GLU A 395 -13.52 -0.90 3.27
C GLU A 395 -12.38 -1.39 4.17
N VAL A 396 -12.59 -1.44 5.50
CA VAL A 396 -11.66 -2.09 6.43
C VAL A 396 -11.61 -3.59 6.18
N GLU A 397 -12.77 -4.23 6.03
CA GLU A 397 -12.85 -5.63 5.66
C GLU A 397 -12.19 -5.89 4.31
N ASP A 398 -12.35 -5.00 3.33
CA ASP A 398 -11.69 -5.08 2.02
C ASP A 398 -10.19 -4.87 2.13
N ALA A 399 -9.72 -3.96 2.99
CA ALA A 399 -8.30 -3.78 3.28
C ALA A 399 -7.69 -5.02 3.95
N ILE A 400 -8.40 -5.62 4.92
CA ILE A 400 -8.00 -6.88 5.54
C ILE A 400 -8.00 -8.00 4.50
N ARG A 401 -9.03 -8.11 3.66
CA ARG A 401 -9.10 -9.09 2.56
C ARG A 401 -7.96 -8.91 1.56
N ARG A 402 -7.62 -7.68 1.17
CA ARG A 402 -6.45 -7.39 0.32
C ARG A 402 -5.16 -7.82 0.99
N ALA A 403 -4.95 -7.47 2.26
CA ALA A 403 -3.77 -7.87 3.01
C ALA A 403 -3.66 -9.40 3.16
N ILE A 404 -4.78 -10.09 3.39
CA ILE A 404 -4.87 -11.57 3.41
C ILE A 404 -4.48 -12.12 2.05
N HIS A 405 -5.03 -11.58 0.96
CA HIS A 405 -4.75 -12.03 -0.39
C HIS A 405 -3.26 -11.90 -0.72
N THR A 406 -2.65 -10.74 -0.42
CA THR A 406 -1.22 -10.50 -0.59
C THR A 406 -0.36 -11.46 0.26
N GLN A 407 -0.75 -11.73 1.51
CA GLN A 407 -0.03 -12.70 2.35
C GLN A 407 -0.18 -14.14 1.86
N LEU A 408 -1.34 -14.51 1.30
CA LEU A 408 -1.61 -15.87 0.82
C LEU A 408 -1.16 -16.12 -0.62
N GLU A 409 -0.80 -15.09 -1.38
CA GLU A 409 -0.30 -15.20 -2.76
C GLU A 409 0.87 -16.19 -2.85
N ASN A 410 1.85 -16.01 -1.96
CA ASN A 410 3.06 -16.83 -1.85
C ASN A 410 2.94 -17.99 -0.86
N ALA A 411 1.75 -18.24 -0.29
CA ALA A 411 1.54 -19.30 0.70
C ALA A 411 1.17 -20.64 0.04
N PRO A 412 1.51 -21.78 0.67
CA PRO A 412 1.04 -23.09 0.24
C PRO A 412 -0.48 -23.18 0.10
N LEU A 413 -0.95 -24.08 -0.75
CA LEU A 413 -2.38 -24.27 -1.02
C LEU A 413 -3.16 -24.77 0.22
N ARG A 414 -2.48 -25.56 1.06
CA ARG A 414 -3.03 -26.19 2.26
C ARG A 414 -2.01 -26.18 3.38
N LEU A 415 -2.47 -25.93 4.60
CA LEU A 415 -1.68 -25.92 5.82
C LEU A 415 -2.39 -26.73 6.90
N ILE A 416 -1.63 -27.20 7.88
CA ILE A 416 -2.13 -27.86 9.09
C ILE A 416 -2.32 -26.79 10.16
N ASP A 417 -3.52 -26.69 10.72
CA ASP A 417 -3.77 -25.94 11.95
C ASP A 417 -3.07 -26.67 13.11
N THR A 418 -2.08 -26.02 13.73
CA THR A 418 -1.28 -26.62 14.80
C THR A 418 -2.08 -26.82 16.10
N ALA A 419 -3.18 -26.09 16.28
CA ALA A 419 -4.04 -26.19 17.45
C ALA A 419 -4.98 -27.39 17.36
N THR A 420 -5.64 -27.56 16.21
CA THR A 420 -6.62 -28.63 15.98
C THR A 420 -6.02 -29.89 15.33
N GLY A 421 -4.88 -29.76 14.68
CA GLY A 421 -4.24 -30.81 13.88
C GLY A 421 -5.01 -31.15 12.60
N ARG A 422 -5.90 -30.26 12.12
CA ARG A 422 -6.68 -30.47 10.89
C ARG A 422 -6.03 -29.78 9.70
N LEU A 423 -6.23 -30.35 8.52
CA LEU A 423 -5.80 -29.72 7.27
C LEU A 423 -6.81 -28.63 6.86
N CYS A 424 -6.29 -27.45 6.53
CA CYS A 424 -7.04 -26.27 6.15
C CYS A 424 -6.58 -25.77 4.78
N ASN A 425 -7.50 -25.67 3.82
CA ASN A 425 -7.30 -24.91 2.60
C ASN A 425 -7.30 -23.40 2.91
N ARG A 426 -7.00 -22.57 1.91
CA ARG A 426 -6.97 -21.10 2.07
C ARG A 426 -8.28 -20.55 2.65
N ASP A 427 -9.44 -21.03 2.18
CA ASP A 427 -10.74 -20.57 2.70
C ASP A 427 -10.94 -20.91 4.18
N ALA A 428 -10.57 -22.13 4.60
CA ALA A 428 -10.64 -22.52 6.00
C ALA A 428 -9.69 -21.69 6.89
N GLN A 429 -8.51 -21.32 6.39
CA GLN A 429 -7.60 -20.43 7.11
C GLN A 429 -8.18 -19.02 7.27
N ILE A 430 -8.79 -18.49 6.21
CA ILE A 430 -9.46 -17.18 6.23
C ILE A 430 -10.64 -17.20 7.21
N ASN A 431 -11.47 -18.24 7.17
CA ASN A 431 -12.60 -18.38 8.10
C ASN A 431 -12.11 -18.44 9.56
N ALA A 432 -11.08 -19.23 9.85
CA ALA A 432 -10.47 -19.31 11.17
C ALA A 432 -9.92 -17.94 11.65
N PHE A 433 -9.35 -17.15 10.74
CA PHE A 433 -8.93 -15.78 11.05
C PHE A 433 -10.11 -14.87 11.35
N THR A 434 -11.18 -14.90 10.55
CA THR A 434 -12.36 -14.04 10.76
C THR A 434 -13.09 -14.31 12.07
N GLU A 435 -13.04 -15.56 12.56
CA GLU A 435 -13.64 -15.94 13.86
C GLU A 435 -12.75 -15.56 15.07
N SER A 436 -11.46 -15.29 14.82
CA SER A 436 -10.44 -15.08 15.84
C SER A 436 -10.65 -13.80 16.64
N THR A 437 -10.06 -13.76 17.84
CA THR A 437 -10.06 -12.55 18.68
C THR A 437 -9.23 -11.43 18.03
N GLN A 438 -8.17 -11.77 17.29
CA GLN A 438 -7.32 -10.80 16.60
C GLN A 438 -8.09 -10.03 15.52
N TYR A 439 -8.95 -10.71 14.75
CA TYR A 439 -9.80 -10.04 13.75
C TYR A 439 -10.81 -9.09 14.41
N LYS A 440 -11.43 -9.53 15.52
CA LYS A 440 -12.36 -8.71 16.30
C LYS A 440 -11.68 -7.49 16.94
N GLU A 441 -10.43 -7.64 17.40
CA GLU A 441 -9.61 -6.54 17.92
C GLU A 441 -9.20 -5.55 16.83
N LEU A 442 -8.81 -6.06 15.64
CA LEU A 442 -8.53 -5.22 14.48
C LEU A 442 -9.75 -4.35 14.18
N LEU A 443 -10.94 -4.92 14.00
CA LEU A 443 -12.17 -4.18 13.71
C LEU A 443 -12.50 -3.12 14.78
N ARG A 444 -12.31 -3.42 16.08
CA ARG A 444 -12.56 -2.45 17.18
C ARG A 444 -11.58 -1.28 17.21
N SER A 445 -10.36 -1.47 16.71
CA SER A 445 -9.33 -0.42 16.70
C SER A 445 -9.54 0.63 15.60
N PHE A 446 -10.47 0.40 14.67
CA PHE A 446 -10.73 1.30 13.54
C PHE A 446 -11.54 2.55 13.88
N ASP A 447 -12.24 2.58 15.01
CA ASP A 447 -13.11 3.69 15.41
C ASP A 447 -12.35 4.99 15.80
N THR A 448 -11.01 5.04 15.76
CA THR A 448 -10.25 6.14 16.40
C THR A 448 -9.16 6.86 15.59
N HIS A 449 -8.45 6.29 14.59
CA HIS A 449 -7.32 7.00 13.92
C HIS A 449 -6.96 6.51 12.49
N GLY A 450 -7.33 7.23 11.43
CA GLY A 450 -7.33 6.74 10.03
C GLY A 450 -6.01 6.55 9.25
N SER A 451 -4.84 7.07 9.65
CA SER A 451 -3.64 7.02 8.76
C SER A 451 -2.54 6.02 9.15
N LEU A 452 -2.45 5.59 10.42
CA LEU A 452 -1.44 4.63 10.93
C LEU A 452 -1.92 3.16 10.94
N GLN A 453 -3.06 2.85 10.29
CA GLN A 453 -3.77 1.59 10.46
C GLN A 453 -3.40 0.48 9.45
N MET A 454 -2.93 0.82 8.24
CA MET A 454 -2.63 -0.20 7.20
C MET A 454 -1.43 -1.08 7.58
N GLU A 455 -0.35 -0.50 8.10
CA GLU A 455 0.80 -1.28 8.59
C GLU A 455 0.41 -2.23 9.71
N ARG A 456 -0.51 -1.81 10.60
CA ARG A 456 -1.03 -2.68 11.66
C ARG A 456 -1.85 -3.84 11.10
N ILE A 457 -2.70 -3.62 10.09
CA ILE A 457 -3.40 -4.70 9.39
C ILE A 457 -2.38 -5.67 8.78
N LYS A 458 -1.44 -5.14 7.98
CA LYS A 458 -0.41 -5.96 7.31
C LYS A 458 0.37 -6.79 8.33
N ASN A 459 0.80 -6.20 9.45
CA ASN A 459 1.55 -6.90 10.50
C ASN A 459 0.70 -7.96 11.23
N ALA A 460 -0.57 -7.66 11.55
CA ALA A 460 -1.44 -8.62 12.23
C ALA A 460 -1.80 -9.80 11.33
N VAL A 461 -2.12 -9.54 10.06
CA VAL A 461 -2.37 -10.57 9.05
C VAL A 461 -1.10 -11.39 8.80
N ALA A 462 0.05 -10.76 8.56
CA ALA A 462 1.32 -11.46 8.36
C ALA A 462 1.68 -12.37 9.54
N LYS A 463 1.49 -11.88 10.77
CA LYS A 463 1.73 -12.69 11.98
C LYS A 463 0.78 -13.87 12.08
N TYR A 464 -0.51 -13.69 11.81
CA TYR A 464 -1.49 -14.77 11.93
C TYR A 464 -1.31 -15.85 10.85
N PHE A 465 -1.09 -15.44 9.61
CA PHE A 465 -0.94 -16.35 8.47
C PHE A 465 0.47 -16.91 8.33
N SER A 466 1.44 -16.45 9.14
CA SER A 466 2.78 -17.04 9.16
C SER A 466 2.76 -18.54 9.41
N TRP A 467 3.56 -19.29 8.63
CA TRP A 467 3.61 -20.74 8.68
C TRP A 467 5.02 -21.27 8.91
N VAL A 468 5.07 -22.49 9.47
CA VAL A 468 6.29 -23.25 9.71
C VAL A 468 6.41 -24.38 8.70
N MET A 469 7.56 -24.53 8.05
CA MET A 469 7.83 -25.62 7.11
C MET A 469 8.58 -26.76 7.83
N LEU A 470 8.26 -28.00 7.47
CA LEU A 470 9.06 -29.17 7.84
C LEU A 470 9.92 -29.60 6.65
N SER A 471 11.22 -29.64 6.87
CA SER A 471 12.21 -30.25 5.96
C SER A 471 12.76 -31.50 6.61
N HIS A 472 12.64 -32.67 5.97
CA HIS A 472 12.99 -33.94 6.60
C HIS A 472 13.25 -35.08 5.61
N ARG A 473 13.51 -36.26 6.17
CA ARG A 473 13.43 -37.54 5.46
C ARG A 473 12.45 -38.47 6.19
N TRP A 474 11.65 -39.22 5.46
CA TRP A 474 10.82 -40.28 6.01
C TRP A 474 11.62 -41.59 6.12
N GLU A 475 11.55 -42.24 7.29
CA GLU A 475 12.25 -43.50 7.59
C GLU A 475 11.41 -44.73 7.17
N ARG A 476 10.09 -44.54 7.00
CA ARG A 476 9.08 -45.54 6.62
C ARG A 476 8.02 -44.92 5.70
N LYS A 477 6.89 -45.59 5.46
CA LYS A 477 5.80 -45.10 4.58
C LYS A 477 5.32 -43.70 4.97
N GLU A 478 5.38 -42.78 4.00
CA GLU A 478 5.03 -41.37 4.17
C GLU A 478 3.53 -41.20 4.43
N PRO A 479 3.11 -40.30 5.34
CA PRO A 479 1.72 -39.92 5.50
C PRO A 479 1.30 -39.09 4.29
N LEU A 480 0.31 -39.60 3.57
CA LEU A 480 -0.26 -38.94 2.40
C LEU A 480 -1.44 -38.06 2.81
N LEU A 481 -1.81 -37.12 1.95
CA LEU A 481 -3.00 -36.28 2.14
C LEU A 481 -4.24 -37.09 2.56
N ARG A 482 -4.54 -38.17 1.84
CA ARG A 482 -5.70 -39.05 2.10
C ARG A 482 -5.71 -39.69 3.49
N ASP A 483 -4.54 -39.85 4.12
CA ASP A 483 -4.44 -40.49 5.43
C ASP A 483 -4.91 -39.54 6.55
N ILE A 484 -4.74 -38.24 6.34
CA ILE A 484 -5.07 -37.18 7.31
C ILE A 484 -6.30 -36.34 6.93
N GLN A 485 -6.75 -36.41 5.67
CA GLN A 485 -7.88 -35.63 5.19
C GLN A 485 -9.14 -35.92 6.04
N ASN A 486 -9.81 -34.85 6.46
CA ASN A 486 -10.98 -34.87 7.36
C ASN A 486 -10.74 -35.49 8.75
N LYS A 487 -9.48 -35.73 9.14
CA LYS A 487 -9.10 -36.24 10.46
C LYS A 487 -8.20 -35.22 11.18
N ALA A 488 -8.28 -35.21 12.50
CA ALA A 488 -7.30 -34.47 13.30
C ALA A 488 -6.07 -35.36 13.53
N ILE A 489 -4.88 -34.86 13.20
CA ILE A 489 -3.60 -35.57 13.35
C ILE A 489 -3.40 -36.06 14.80
N TYR A 490 -3.90 -35.33 15.79
CA TYR A 490 -3.80 -35.71 17.21
C TYR A 490 -4.71 -36.89 17.60
N ASN A 491 -5.73 -37.19 16.80
CA ASN A 491 -6.65 -38.31 17.03
C ASN A 491 -6.25 -39.57 16.26
N LEU A 492 -5.20 -39.51 15.43
CA LEU A 492 -4.65 -40.66 14.74
C LEU A 492 -3.78 -41.48 15.70
N ASP A 493 -3.78 -42.80 15.51
CA ASP A 493 -2.96 -43.70 16.32
C ASP A 493 -1.48 -43.29 16.25
N PRO A 494 -0.79 -43.16 17.40
CA PRO A 494 0.58 -42.65 17.48
C PRO A 494 1.58 -43.75 17.08
N VAL A 495 1.46 -44.25 15.85
CA VAL A 495 2.32 -45.31 15.30
C VAL A 495 3.23 -44.71 14.24
N GLY A 496 4.55 -44.85 14.43
CA GLY A 496 5.56 -44.49 13.45
C GLY A 496 5.53 -43.01 13.05
N ASN A 497 5.36 -42.75 11.75
CA ASN A 497 5.52 -41.44 11.11
C ASN A 497 4.47 -40.38 11.53
N ILE A 498 3.31 -40.81 12.04
CA ILE A 498 2.30 -39.90 12.60
C ILE A 498 2.82 -39.21 13.87
N VAL A 499 3.67 -39.87 14.67
CA VAL A 499 4.29 -39.28 15.86
C VAL A 499 5.22 -38.12 15.48
N LYS A 500 5.96 -38.26 14.37
CA LYS A 500 6.81 -37.19 13.85
C LYS A 500 5.98 -35.96 13.50
N LEU A 501 4.88 -36.15 12.76
CA LEU A 501 3.97 -35.06 12.37
C LEU A 501 3.28 -34.41 13.57
N GLN A 502 2.85 -35.20 14.56
CA GLN A 502 2.28 -34.70 15.82
C GLN A 502 3.29 -33.87 16.61
N LYS A 503 4.55 -34.33 16.72
CA LYS A 503 5.62 -33.59 17.41
C LYS A 503 5.97 -32.28 16.69
N PHE A 504 6.07 -32.31 15.36
CA PHE A 504 6.24 -31.12 14.54
C PHE A 504 5.18 -30.06 14.82
N CYS A 505 3.89 -30.44 14.77
CA CYS A 505 2.77 -29.51 15.04
C CYS A 505 2.84 -28.94 16.47
N LYS A 506 3.20 -29.76 17.47
CA LYS A 506 3.38 -29.30 18.85
C LYS A 506 4.52 -28.29 18.99
N ILE A 507 5.63 -28.48 18.28
CA ILE A 507 6.78 -27.57 18.32
C ILE A 507 6.46 -26.26 17.62
N ALA A 508 5.83 -26.31 16.43
CA ALA A 508 5.35 -25.12 15.73
C ALA A 508 4.39 -24.30 16.61
N ARG A 509 3.44 -24.96 17.29
CA ARG A 509 2.53 -24.31 18.24
C ARG A 509 3.26 -23.69 19.43
N LYS A 510 4.24 -24.39 20.01
CA LYS A 510 5.04 -23.89 21.13
C LYS A 510 5.87 -22.65 20.72
N ALA A 511 6.29 -22.59 19.45
CA ALA A 511 6.96 -21.43 18.88
C ALA A 511 6.00 -20.27 18.53
N GLY A 512 4.69 -20.44 18.72
CA GLY A 512 3.69 -19.39 18.56
C GLY A 512 3.04 -19.32 17.17
N TYR A 513 3.25 -20.34 16.32
CA TYR A 513 2.71 -20.37 14.96
C TYR A 513 1.42 -21.20 14.88
N SER A 514 0.40 -20.63 14.23
CA SER A 514 -0.90 -21.27 14.02
C SER A 514 -0.88 -22.30 12.89
N TRP A 515 0.04 -22.15 11.94
CA TRP A 515 0.05 -22.93 10.71
C TRP A 515 1.37 -23.68 10.51
N ALA A 516 1.26 -24.92 10.04
CA ALA A 516 2.38 -25.78 9.75
C ALA A 516 2.21 -26.47 8.38
N TRP A 517 3.31 -26.69 7.67
CA TRP A 517 3.29 -27.29 6.34
C TRP A 517 4.23 -28.49 6.26
N ASN A 518 3.78 -29.51 5.54
CA ASN A 518 4.60 -30.65 5.17
C ASN A 518 4.22 -31.14 3.75
N ASP A 519 5.23 -31.30 2.91
CA ASP A 519 5.16 -31.71 1.50
C ASP A 519 4.28 -32.94 1.24
N THR A 520 4.42 -34.02 2.02
CA THR A 520 3.75 -35.29 1.69
C THR A 520 2.26 -35.31 2.00
N CYS A 521 1.84 -34.54 2.99
CA CYS A 521 0.44 -34.54 3.45
C CYS A 521 -0.32 -33.25 3.14
N CYS A 522 0.37 -32.17 2.77
CA CYS A 522 -0.26 -30.91 2.36
C CYS A 522 -0.42 -30.78 0.84
N ILE A 523 0.21 -31.63 0.03
CA ILE A 523 0.06 -31.66 -1.43
C ILE A 523 -0.78 -32.89 -1.84
N ASP A 524 -1.73 -32.73 -2.76
CA ASP A 524 -2.33 -33.88 -3.46
C ASP A 524 -1.39 -34.38 -4.56
N GLN A 525 -0.58 -35.38 -4.23
CA GLN A 525 0.36 -36.01 -5.16
C GLN A 525 -0.32 -36.72 -6.35
N TYR A 526 -1.64 -36.93 -6.33
CA TYR A 526 -2.39 -37.54 -7.42
C TYR A 526 -3.03 -36.51 -8.37
N ASN A 527 -2.97 -35.22 -8.02
CA ASN A 527 -3.47 -34.14 -8.86
C ASN A 527 -2.31 -33.47 -9.61
N ASN A 528 -2.18 -33.77 -10.90
CA ASN A 528 -1.09 -33.24 -11.73
C ASN A 528 -1.02 -31.70 -11.75
N VAL A 529 -2.16 -31.00 -11.70
CA VAL A 529 -2.20 -29.53 -11.70
C VAL A 529 -1.60 -29.00 -10.39
N GLU A 530 -1.95 -29.63 -9.28
CA GLU A 530 -1.46 -29.24 -7.97
C GLU A 530 0.03 -29.56 -7.82
N VAL A 531 0.47 -30.72 -8.29
CA VAL A 531 1.87 -31.12 -8.28
C VAL A 531 2.71 -30.15 -9.12
N GLN A 532 2.24 -29.80 -10.32
CA GLN A 532 2.87 -28.80 -11.18
C GLN A 532 3.05 -27.46 -10.46
N GLN A 533 1.99 -26.96 -9.83
CA GLN A 533 2.03 -25.70 -9.07
C GLN A 533 2.96 -25.79 -7.86
N SER A 534 2.93 -26.91 -7.13
CA SER A 534 3.69 -27.12 -5.90
C SER A 534 5.18 -27.19 -6.16
N VAL A 535 5.60 -27.95 -7.17
CA VAL A 535 7.02 -28.09 -7.55
C VAL A 535 7.61 -26.74 -7.95
N ASN A 536 6.89 -25.95 -8.75
CA ASN A 536 7.36 -24.63 -9.19
C ASN A 536 7.30 -23.55 -8.09
N SER A 537 6.51 -23.76 -7.04
CA SER A 537 6.34 -22.78 -5.95
C SER A 537 7.11 -23.14 -4.69
N MET A 538 7.71 -24.33 -4.61
CA MET A 538 8.29 -24.87 -3.39
C MET A 538 9.35 -23.95 -2.77
N PHE A 539 10.27 -23.44 -3.59
CA PHE A 539 11.28 -22.47 -3.15
C PHE A 539 10.64 -21.19 -2.59
N VAL A 540 9.63 -20.65 -3.26
CA VAL A 540 8.89 -19.46 -2.80
C VAL A 540 8.23 -19.74 -1.45
N TRP A 541 7.61 -20.90 -1.29
CA TRP A 541 6.97 -21.29 -0.02
C TRP A 541 7.96 -21.43 1.13
N TYR A 542 9.16 -21.96 0.88
CA TYR A 542 10.22 -21.99 1.88
C TYR A 542 10.78 -20.59 2.17
N HIS A 543 10.94 -19.75 1.15
CA HIS A 543 11.46 -18.38 1.29
C HIS A 543 10.58 -17.47 2.15
N TYR A 544 9.26 -17.53 1.93
CA TYR A 544 8.28 -16.75 2.69
C TYR A 544 7.83 -17.42 3.99
N SER A 545 8.30 -18.63 4.29
CA SER A 545 8.02 -19.26 5.58
C SER A 545 8.64 -18.47 6.74
N ALA A 546 7.93 -18.41 7.86
CA ALA A 546 8.44 -17.71 9.04
C ALA A 546 9.52 -18.51 9.76
N LEU A 547 9.48 -19.83 9.65
CA LEU A 547 10.46 -20.75 10.22
C LEU A 547 10.49 -22.04 9.40
N THR A 548 11.68 -22.51 9.06
CA THR A 548 11.88 -23.87 8.56
C THR A 548 12.53 -24.74 9.63
N ILE A 549 11.84 -25.81 10.00
CA ILE A 549 12.35 -26.83 10.92
C ILE A 549 12.96 -27.95 10.08
N VAL A 550 14.26 -28.16 10.23
CA VAL A 550 14.98 -29.29 9.62
C VAL A 550 15.06 -30.41 10.65
N TYR A 551 14.41 -31.53 10.37
CA TYR A 551 14.42 -32.70 11.25
C TYR A 551 15.43 -33.75 10.76
N LEU A 552 16.49 -33.94 11.53
CA LEU A 552 17.60 -34.85 11.26
C LEU A 552 17.36 -36.19 11.96
N SER A 553 16.65 -37.09 11.29
CA SER A 553 16.24 -38.39 11.84
C SER A 553 17.39 -39.31 12.24
N ASP A 554 18.55 -39.14 11.62
CA ASP A 554 19.76 -39.97 11.78
C ASP A 554 20.82 -39.33 12.69
N VAL A 555 20.58 -38.12 13.18
CA VAL A 555 21.48 -37.42 14.11
C VAL A 555 20.99 -37.63 15.54
N LEU A 556 21.75 -38.39 16.31
CA LEU A 556 21.44 -38.68 17.71
C LEU A 556 21.80 -37.48 18.62
N PRO A 557 21.19 -37.37 19.81
CA PRO A 557 21.46 -36.26 20.75
C PRO A 557 22.91 -36.21 21.24
N SER A 558 23.59 -37.37 21.26
CA SER A 558 25.00 -37.50 21.63
C SER A 558 25.98 -37.14 20.52
N SER A 559 25.48 -36.84 19.31
CA SER A 559 26.32 -36.49 18.16
C SER A 559 27.03 -35.15 18.36
N LYS A 560 28.30 -35.09 17.96
CA LYS A 560 29.12 -33.88 17.97
C LYS A 560 28.95 -33.09 16.67
N SER A 561 29.59 -31.92 16.58
CA SER A 561 29.74 -31.20 15.31
C SER A 561 30.38 -32.11 14.25
N GLY A 562 29.87 -32.05 13.02
CA GLY A 562 30.18 -32.93 11.89
C GLY A 562 29.07 -33.94 11.57
N ALA A 563 28.03 -34.04 12.39
CA ALA A 563 26.94 -35.00 12.19
C ALA A 563 25.86 -34.51 11.21
N LEU A 564 25.65 -33.20 11.10
CA LEU A 564 24.75 -32.62 10.10
C LEU A 564 25.30 -32.84 8.69
N ALA A 565 26.62 -32.65 8.51
CA ALA A 565 27.30 -32.88 7.23
C ALA A 565 27.06 -34.29 6.68
N ASN A 566 27.07 -35.29 7.56
CA ASN A 566 26.90 -36.71 7.22
C ASN A 566 25.45 -37.19 7.25
N SER A 567 24.49 -36.32 7.55
CA SER A 567 23.08 -36.71 7.58
C SER A 567 22.60 -37.04 6.18
N SER A 568 21.80 -38.09 6.07
CA SER A 568 21.07 -38.47 4.86
C SER A 568 20.08 -37.41 4.39
N TRP A 569 19.74 -36.44 5.23
CA TRP A 569 19.02 -35.24 4.79
C TRP A 569 19.90 -34.38 3.87
N ASN A 570 21.19 -34.22 4.20
CA ASN A 570 22.11 -33.38 3.44
C ASN A 570 22.54 -34.00 2.09
N THR A 571 22.24 -35.28 1.85
CA THR A 571 22.56 -35.95 0.57
C THR A 571 21.45 -35.84 -0.48
N ARG A 572 20.25 -35.37 -0.11
CA ARG A 572 19.09 -35.29 -1.02
C ARG A 572 19.17 -34.06 -1.93
N GLY A 573 18.67 -34.19 -3.17
CA GLY A 573 18.58 -33.08 -4.12
C GLY A 573 17.66 -31.96 -3.65
N TRP A 574 16.44 -32.32 -3.21
CA TRP A 574 15.42 -31.37 -2.76
C TRP A 574 15.86 -30.49 -1.58
N THR A 575 16.73 -30.99 -0.70
CA THR A 575 17.06 -30.28 0.54
C THR A 575 17.85 -28.99 0.32
N VAL A 576 18.51 -28.82 -0.84
CA VAL A 576 19.25 -27.60 -1.18
C VAL A 576 18.37 -26.38 -1.14
N GLN A 577 17.24 -26.41 -1.85
CA GLN A 577 16.29 -25.30 -1.79
C GLN A 577 15.60 -25.18 -0.43
N GLU A 578 15.40 -26.29 0.29
CA GLU A 578 14.77 -26.29 1.61
C GLU A 578 15.61 -25.60 2.70
N PHE A 579 16.93 -25.47 2.52
CA PHE A 579 17.77 -24.66 3.43
C PHE A 579 18.27 -23.35 2.81
N LEU A 580 18.43 -23.25 1.49
CA LEU A 580 18.82 -21.98 0.85
C LEU A 580 17.68 -20.96 0.90
N ALA A 581 16.46 -21.38 0.58
CA ALA A 581 15.33 -20.47 0.45
C ALA A 581 14.91 -19.78 1.77
N PRO A 582 14.77 -20.48 2.92
CA PRO A 582 14.25 -19.87 4.13
C PRO A 582 15.19 -18.84 4.74
N LYS A 583 14.62 -17.78 5.33
CA LYS A 583 15.38 -16.79 6.10
C LYS A 583 15.77 -17.31 7.50
N ILE A 584 14.93 -18.16 8.08
CA ILE A 584 15.11 -18.71 9.43
C ILE A 584 15.05 -20.24 9.38
N VAL A 585 16.11 -20.89 9.85
CA VAL A 585 16.21 -22.36 9.92
C VAL A 585 16.58 -22.78 11.34
N LEU A 586 15.96 -23.85 11.83
CA LEU A 586 16.36 -24.53 13.07
C LEU A 586 16.53 -26.03 12.80
N PHE A 587 17.71 -26.55 13.14
CA PHE A 587 18.04 -27.97 13.03
C PHE A 587 17.68 -28.69 14.33
N TYR A 588 16.91 -29.77 14.18
CA TYR A 588 16.48 -30.64 15.26
C TYR A 588 17.05 -32.04 15.10
N GLN A 589 17.52 -32.61 16.20
CA GLN A 589 18.01 -33.98 16.30
C GLN A 589 16.84 -34.97 16.37
N ALA A 590 17.14 -36.27 16.31
CA ALA A 590 16.13 -37.35 16.28
C ALA A 590 15.18 -37.36 17.50
N ASP A 591 15.57 -36.79 18.63
CA ASP A 591 14.73 -36.66 19.82
C ASP A 591 13.94 -35.33 19.91
N TRP A 592 14.08 -34.46 18.91
CA TRP A 592 13.55 -33.09 18.86
C TRP A 592 14.21 -32.09 19.82
N THR A 593 15.47 -32.33 20.19
CA THR A 593 16.35 -31.28 20.74
C THR A 593 17.04 -30.48 19.63
N LEU A 594 17.44 -29.25 19.93
CA LEU A 594 18.14 -28.39 18.96
C LEU A 594 19.56 -28.91 18.74
N TYR A 595 19.98 -28.96 17.48
CA TYR A 595 21.32 -29.42 17.12
C TYR A 595 22.41 -28.63 17.86
N LEU A 596 23.41 -29.35 18.41
CA LEU A 596 24.46 -28.81 19.27
C LEU A 596 23.96 -28.08 20.53
N ASN A 597 22.70 -28.26 20.92
CA ASN A 597 22.01 -27.47 21.95
C ASN A 597 22.07 -25.95 21.69
N ASP A 598 22.16 -25.55 20.42
CA ASP A 598 22.19 -24.15 20.02
C ASP A 598 20.79 -23.52 20.13
N CYS A 599 20.61 -22.68 21.15
CA CYS A 599 19.37 -21.97 21.44
C CYS A 599 19.20 -20.65 20.67
N SER A 600 20.03 -20.37 19.67
CA SER A 600 19.86 -19.20 18.80
C SER A 600 18.50 -19.25 18.08
N ARG A 601 17.94 -18.06 17.81
CA ARG A 601 16.65 -17.94 17.12
C ARG A 601 16.71 -18.33 15.65
N ASN A 602 17.91 -18.41 15.08
CA ASN A 602 18.16 -18.78 13.70
C ASN A 602 19.53 -19.45 13.58
N HIS A 603 19.56 -20.74 13.24
CA HIS A 603 20.81 -21.49 13.08
C HIS A 603 21.62 -21.01 11.86
N LYS A 604 21.04 -20.22 10.94
CA LYS A 604 21.80 -19.51 9.91
C LYS A 604 22.78 -18.46 10.46
N GLN A 605 22.65 -18.08 11.73
CA GLN A 605 23.57 -17.16 12.42
C GLN A 605 24.63 -17.92 13.26
N SER A 606 24.54 -19.25 13.32
CA SER A 606 25.43 -20.09 14.11
C SER A 606 26.71 -20.42 13.34
N VAL A 607 27.84 -19.88 13.79
CA VAL A 607 29.14 -20.05 13.10
C VAL A 607 29.53 -21.53 12.96
N SER A 608 29.24 -22.37 13.95
CA SER A 608 29.57 -23.80 13.92
C SER A 608 28.73 -24.55 12.88
N ILE A 609 27.42 -24.34 12.89
CA ILE A 609 26.49 -25.02 11.98
C ILE A 609 26.72 -24.56 10.53
N MET A 610 26.92 -23.26 10.32
CA MET A 610 27.16 -22.71 8.99
C MET A 610 28.50 -23.15 8.40
N ARG A 611 29.56 -23.24 9.23
CA ARG A 611 30.83 -23.79 8.78
C ARG A 611 30.71 -25.25 8.37
N GLU A 612 30.00 -26.05 9.16
CA GLU A 612 29.76 -27.46 8.83
C GLU A 612 28.94 -27.64 7.54
N LEU A 613 27.96 -26.76 7.30
CA LEU A 613 27.21 -26.73 6.04
C LEU A 613 28.08 -26.28 4.86
N GLU A 614 28.89 -25.24 5.02
CA GLU A 614 29.82 -24.76 3.99
C GLU A 614 30.82 -25.85 3.60
N GLU A 615 31.45 -26.51 4.57
CA GLU A 615 32.41 -27.61 4.34
C GLU A 615 31.76 -28.82 3.64
N SER A 616 30.50 -29.14 3.98
CA SER A 616 29.81 -30.31 3.42
C SER A 616 29.14 -30.06 2.08
N THR A 617 28.67 -28.84 1.83
CA THR A 617 27.92 -28.49 0.61
C THR A 617 28.77 -27.78 -0.44
N GLY A 618 29.90 -27.19 -0.03
CA GLY A 618 30.72 -26.32 -0.88
C GLY A 618 30.06 -24.96 -1.18
N ILE A 619 28.96 -24.63 -0.49
CA ILE A 619 28.25 -23.36 -0.66
C ILE A 619 28.80 -22.36 0.35
N ASN A 620 29.25 -21.20 -0.14
CA ASN A 620 29.78 -20.14 0.72
C ASN A 620 28.76 -19.71 1.80
N ALA A 621 29.24 -19.43 3.01
CA ALA A 621 28.39 -19.03 4.13
C ALA A 621 27.46 -17.83 3.83
N GLN A 622 27.90 -16.86 3.00
CA GLN A 622 27.07 -15.73 2.58
C GLN A 622 25.89 -16.18 1.73
N ALA A 623 26.13 -17.07 0.77
CA ALA A 623 25.07 -17.64 -0.06
C ALA A 623 24.13 -18.52 0.76
N LEU A 624 24.64 -19.26 1.76
CA LEU A 624 23.78 -20.02 2.69
C LEU A 624 22.87 -19.11 3.53
N ALA A 625 23.35 -17.92 3.92
CA ALA A 625 22.62 -16.98 4.76
C ALA A 625 21.55 -16.19 3.97
N ASP A 626 21.90 -15.67 2.79
CA ASP A 626 21.03 -14.81 1.98
C ASP A 626 21.09 -15.14 0.49
N PHE A 627 20.58 -16.32 0.13
CA PHE A 627 20.51 -16.75 -1.26
C PHE A 627 19.42 -15.97 -2.03
N ARG A 628 19.72 -15.59 -3.28
CA ARG A 628 18.76 -15.05 -4.24
C ARG A 628 18.70 -15.95 -5.47
N PRO A 629 17.51 -16.43 -5.86
CA PRO A 629 17.38 -17.29 -7.02
C PRO A 629 17.69 -16.53 -8.31
N GLY A 630 18.21 -17.23 -9.31
CA GLY A 630 18.49 -16.65 -10.62
C GLY A 630 19.39 -17.52 -11.49
N THR A 631 19.47 -17.18 -12.77
CA THR A 631 20.14 -18.01 -13.79
C THR A 631 21.63 -17.71 -13.99
N ARG A 632 22.16 -16.69 -13.31
CA ARG A 632 23.61 -16.38 -13.30
C ARG A 632 24.41 -17.42 -12.51
N ASP A 633 25.71 -17.51 -12.81
CA ASP A 633 26.67 -18.43 -12.18
C ASP A 633 26.16 -19.88 -12.25
N ALA A 634 25.66 -20.24 -13.44
CA ALA A 634 24.90 -21.46 -13.63
C ALA A 634 25.70 -22.69 -13.20
N ARG A 635 26.97 -22.74 -13.60
CA ARG A 635 27.88 -23.81 -13.21
C ARG A 635 27.97 -23.98 -11.70
N GLU A 636 28.28 -22.93 -10.96
CA GLU A 636 28.51 -23.01 -9.52
C GLU A 636 27.28 -23.59 -8.80
N LYS A 637 26.08 -23.11 -9.15
CA LYS A 637 24.82 -23.63 -8.62
C LYS A 637 24.58 -25.11 -8.97
N LEU A 638 24.91 -25.53 -10.20
CA LEU A 638 24.83 -26.94 -10.61
C LEU A 638 25.86 -27.81 -9.85
N GLN A 639 26.99 -27.25 -9.43
CA GLN A 639 28.00 -27.95 -8.62
C GLN A 639 27.49 -28.26 -7.21
N TRP A 640 26.81 -27.31 -6.56
CA TRP A 640 26.24 -27.49 -5.22
C TRP A 640 25.29 -28.70 -5.14
N THR A 641 24.68 -29.06 -6.27
CA THR A 641 23.71 -30.15 -6.36
C THR A 641 24.26 -31.42 -7.03
N SER A 642 25.48 -31.36 -7.57
CA SER A 642 26.09 -32.44 -8.37
C SER A 642 26.34 -33.76 -7.60
N ASN A 643 26.49 -33.68 -6.28
CA ASN A 643 26.72 -34.85 -5.40
C ASN A 643 25.45 -35.41 -4.76
N ARG A 644 24.28 -34.86 -5.12
CA ARG A 644 23.03 -35.15 -4.42
C ARG A 644 22.17 -36.14 -5.18
N GLU A 645 21.37 -36.89 -4.43
CA GLU A 645 20.55 -37.99 -4.94
C GLU A 645 19.05 -37.64 -4.89
N THR A 646 18.31 -38.11 -5.90
CA THR A 646 16.86 -37.98 -5.99
C THR A 646 16.20 -39.34 -6.12
N THR A 647 15.00 -39.49 -5.56
CA THR A 647 14.24 -40.75 -5.61
C THR A 647 13.69 -41.02 -7.00
N LEU A 648 13.10 -39.99 -7.62
CA LEU A 648 12.67 -40.01 -9.01
C LEU A 648 13.76 -39.42 -9.90
N GLU A 649 13.82 -39.83 -11.15
CA GLU A 649 14.90 -39.48 -12.08
C GLU A 649 14.86 -38.00 -12.47
N GLU A 650 13.66 -37.50 -12.74
CA GLU A 650 13.33 -36.16 -13.19
C GLU A 650 13.46 -35.08 -12.09
N ASP A 651 13.35 -35.50 -10.82
CA ASP A 651 13.48 -34.63 -9.65
C ASP A 651 14.86 -33.96 -9.56
N ILE A 652 15.88 -34.52 -10.25
CA ILE A 652 17.21 -33.93 -10.35
C ILE A 652 17.19 -32.53 -10.98
N ALA A 653 16.22 -32.29 -11.88
CA ALA A 653 15.99 -30.98 -12.47
C ALA A 653 14.96 -30.18 -11.67
N TYR A 654 13.88 -30.82 -11.20
CA TYR A 654 12.78 -30.12 -10.53
C TYR A 654 13.19 -29.50 -9.19
N SER A 655 14.10 -30.16 -8.46
CA SER A 655 14.68 -29.61 -7.23
C SER A 655 15.50 -28.34 -7.44
N LEU A 656 15.84 -28.00 -8.70
CA LEU A 656 16.64 -26.83 -9.06
C LEU A 656 15.82 -25.67 -9.63
N PHE A 657 14.53 -25.87 -9.92
CA PHE A 657 13.68 -24.82 -10.50
C PHE A 657 13.72 -23.53 -9.67
N GLY A 658 13.57 -23.69 -8.36
CA GLY A 658 13.63 -22.58 -7.41
C GLY A 658 15.01 -21.92 -7.34
N ILE A 659 16.10 -22.69 -7.37
CA ILE A 659 17.48 -22.16 -7.30
C ILE A 659 17.77 -21.24 -8.50
N PHE A 660 17.29 -21.65 -9.67
CA PHE A 660 17.45 -20.88 -10.90
C PHE A 660 16.35 -19.85 -11.15
N GLY A 661 15.29 -19.84 -10.34
CA GLY A 661 14.15 -18.95 -10.52
C GLY A 661 13.39 -19.19 -11.82
N VAL A 662 13.35 -20.44 -12.29
CA VAL A 662 12.68 -20.83 -13.55
C VAL A 662 11.34 -21.50 -13.29
N HIS A 663 10.40 -21.33 -14.21
CA HIS A 663 9.09 -21.97 -14.17
C HIS A 663 8.93 -22.92 -15.37
N LEU A 664 8.90 -24.23 -15.12
CA LEU A 664 8.90 -25.25 -16.16
C LEU A 664 7.80 -26.29 -15.94
N THR A 665 7.32 -26.86 -17.06
CA THR A 665 6.39 -27.98 -17.01
C THR A 665 7.05 -29.20 -16.35
N VAL A 666 6.31 -29.80 -15.42
CA VAL A 666 6.64 -31.00 -14.65
C VAL A 666 5.99 -32.18 -15.38
N ILE A 667 6.83 -33.07 -15.88
CA ILE A 667 6.43 -34.27 -16.62
C ILE A 667 7.00 -35.47 -15.85
N TYR A 668 6.23 -35.99 -14.90
CA TYR A 668 6.63 -37.20 -14.19
C TYR A 668 6.61 -38.41 -15.14
N GLY A 669 7.67 -39.22 -15.11
CA GLY A 669 7.91 -40.34 -16.02
C GLY A 669 8.81 -40.04 -17.22
N GLU A 670 9.30 -38.81 -17.38
CA GLU A 670 10.35 -38.51 -18.36
C GLU A 670 11.73 -38.98 -17.87
N ARG A 671 12.68 -39.21 -18.79
CA ARG A 671 14.05 -39.58 -18.42
C ARG A 671 14.77 -38.40 -17.77
N ARG A 672 15.65 -38.68 -16.79
CA ARG A 672 16.50 -37.65 -16.13
C ARG A 672 17.17 -36.68 -17.11
N GLN A 673 17.66 -37.20 -18.24
CA GLN A 673 18.39 -36.46 -19.25
C GLN A 673 17.53 -35.42 -19.99
N ASN A 674 16.24 -35.71 -20.13
CA ASN A 674 15.28 -34.80 -20.76
C ASN A 674 14.88 -33.69 -19.78
N ALA A 675 14.56 -34.05 -18.53
CA ALA A 675 14.24 -33.08 -17.49
C ALA A 675 15.40 -32.09 -17.27
N LEU A 676 16.63 -32.62 -17.13
CA LEU A 676 17.84 -31.82 -17.00
C LEU A 676 18.12 -31.00 -18.27
N GLY A 677 17.91 -31.58 -19.46
CA GLY A 677 18.06 -30.90 -20.73
C GLY A 677 17.15 -29.68 -20.86
N ARG A 678 15.85 -29.81 -20.51
CA ARG A 678 14.88 -28.71 -20.50
C ARG A 678 15.28 -27.61 -19.53
N LEU A 679 15.72 -27.97 -18.32
CA LEU A 679 16.22 -27.01 -17.34
C LEU A 679 17.43 -26.21 -17.86
N LEU A 680 18.44 -26.89 -18.37
CA LEU A 680 19.66 -26.25 -18.86
C LEU A 680 19.39 -25.39 -20.10
N GLN A 681 18.48 -25.84 -20.97
CA GLN A 681 17.98 -25.03 -22.08
C GLN A 681 17.39 -23.72 -21.58
N GLU A 682 16.56 -23.76 -20.53
CA GLU A 682 15.93 -22.57 -19.96
C GLU A 682 16.95 -21.63 -19.31
N ILE A 683 17.91 -22.19 -18.55
CA ILE A 683 18.99 -21.43 -17.93
C ILE A 683 19.77 -20.67 -18.99
N ILE A 684 20.19 -21.34 -20.06
CA ILE A 684 20.96 -20.72 -21.17
C ILE A 684 20.11 -19.67 -21.89
N ALA A 685 18.82 -19.95 -22.13
CA ALA A 685 17.92 -19.02 -22.81
C ALA A 685 17.72 -17.72 -22.01
N HIS A 686 17.60 -17.80 -20.68
CA HIS A 686 17.37 -16.64 -19.82
C HIS A 686 18.65 -15.88 -19.45
N SER A 687 19.75 -16.58 -19.18
CA SER A 687 21.00 -15.95 -18.73
C SER A 687 21.93 -15.54 -19.87
N GLY A 688 21.88 -16.25 -21.01
CA GLY A 688 22.96 -16.25 -22.00
C GLY A 688 24.28 -16.80 -21.46
N ASP A 689 24.29 -17.35 -20.24
CA ASP A 689 25.44 -17.98 -19.60
C ASP A 689 25.61 -19.40 -20.14
N ILE A 690 26.74 -19.64 -20.79
CA ILE A 690 27.12 -20.93 -21.37
C ILE A 690 28.10 -21.70 -20.50
N THR A 691 28.37 -21.24 -19.27
CA THR A 691 29.16 -22.01 -18.29
C THR A 691 28.52 -23.37 -17.98
N ALA A 692 27.20 -23.49 -18.15
CA ALA A 692 26.47 -24.76 -18.11
C ALA A 692 26.87 -25.74 -19.23
N LEU A 693 27.56 -25.32 -20.30
CA LEU A 693 28.05 -26.24 -21.34
C LEU A 693 29.37 -26.90 -20.97
N ASP A 694 30.06 -26.38 -19.97
CA ASP A 694 31.33 -26.87 -19.50
C ASP A 694 31.06 -27.93 -18.41
N TRP A 695 31.25 -29.21 -18.77
CA TRP A 695 30.99 -30.37 -17.91
C TRP A 695 31.77 -31.60 -18.41
N VAL A 696 31.91 -32.62 -17.55
CA VAL A 696 32.65 -33.87 -17.87
C VAL A 696 31.76 -35.09 -17.75
N GLY A 697 31.76 -35.98 -18.74
CA GLY A 697 31.01 -37.23 -18.70
C GLY A 697 30.41 -37.62 -20.06
N GLN A 698 29.24 -38.25 -20.03
CA GLN A 698 28.49 -38.62 -21.23
C GLN A 698 27.50 -37.53 -21.64
N SER A 699 27.36 -37.31 -22.94
CA SER A 699 26.37 -36.41 -23.51
C SER A 699 24.96 -36.95 -23.35
N SER A 700 24.01 -36.05 -23.14
CA SER A 700 22.58 -36.35 -23.12
C SER A 700 22.07 -36.75 -24.51
N ASP A 701 21.08 -37.64 -24.55
CA ASP A 701 20.29 -37.92 -25.75
C ASP A 701 19.38 -36.73 -26.14
N PHE A 702 19.12 -35.80 -25.21
CA PHE A 702 18.32 -34.60 -25.44
C PHE A 702 19.07 -33.58 -26.30
N ASN A 703 20.32 -33.30 -25.95
CA ASN A 703 21.24 -32.49 -26.76
C ASN A 703 22.69 -32.83 -26.46
N SER A 704 23.55 -33.00 -27.48
CA SER A 704 24.93 -33.48 -27.26
C SER A 704 25.81 -32.50 -26.48
N CYS A 705 25.46 -31.21 -26.45
CA CYS A 705 26.15 -30.19 -25.67
C CYS A 705 25.77 -30.17 -24.19
N LEU A 706 24.75 -30.93 -23.77
CA LEU A 706 24.27 -31.01 -22.39
C LEU A 706 24.66 -32.36 -21.76
N PRO A 707 24.90 -32.41 -20.43
CA PRO A 707 25.29 -33.65 -19.75
C PRO A 707 24.10 -34.60 -19.58
N ALA A 708 24.38 -35.90 -19.58
CA ALA A 708 23.40 -36.92 -19.21
C ALA A 708 23.08 -36.92 -17.69
N GLU A 709 24.02 -36.48 -16.85
CA GLU A 709 23.85 -36.44 -15.39
C GLU A 709 24.38 -35.14 -14.78
N ILE A 710 23.76 -34.69 -13.69
CA ILE A 710 24.24 -33.52 -12.93
C ILE A 710 25.60 -33.77 -12.26
N SER A 711 25.96 -35.04 -12.03
CA SER A 711 27.25 -35.48 -11.48
C SER A 711 28.44 -35.02 -12.33
N SER A 712 28.19 -34.67 -13.59
CA SER A 712 29.18 -34.13 -14.52
C SER A 712 29.79 -32.78 -14.13
N TYR A 713 29.25 -32.09 -13.12
CA TYR A 713 29.77 -30.81 -12.63
C TYR A 713 30.71 -30.91 -11.40
N LYS A 714 30.89 -32.10 -10.79
CA LYS A 714 31.52 -32.31 -9.46
C LYS A 714 32.89 -31.67 -9.19
N ALA A 715 33.66 -31.31 -10.22
CA ALA A 715 34.92 -30.59 -10.05
C ALA A 715 34.91 -29.30 -10.89
N PRO A 716 35.35 -28.15 -10.33
CA PRO A 716 35.70 -27.02 -11.15
C PRO A 716 36.87 -27.45 -12.04
N PRO A 717 36.74 -27.28 -13.36
CA PRO A 717 37.83 -27.60 -14.25
C PRO A 717 38.95 -26.61 -14.03
N SER A 718 40.15 -27.03 -14.42
CA SER A 718 41.39 -26.26 -14.38
C SER A 718 41.12 -24.75 -14.42
N THR A 719 41.38 -24.07 -13.31
CA THR A 719 41.29 -22.63 -13.22
C THR A 719 42.30 -22.03 -14.20
N LEU A 720 41.83 -21.63 -15.37
CA LEU A 720 42.64 -20.83 -16.29
C LEU A 720 43.01 -19.54 -15.53
N SER A 721 44.31 -19.25 -15.42
CA SER A 721 44.77 -18.08 -14.68
C SER A 721 44.22 -16.81 -15.33
N SER A 722 43.35 -16.10 -14.60
CA SER A 722 42.92 -14.76 -14.99
C SER A 722 44.10 -13.80 -14.89
N LEU A 723 44.25 -12.93 -15.88
CA LEU A 723 45.25 -11.85 -15.83
C LEU A 723 44.85 -10.87 -14.73
N SER A 724 45.82 -10.38 -13.94
CA SER A 724 45.56 -9.26 -13.04
C SER A 724 45.20 -8.00 -13.85
N GLU A 725 44.45 -7.06 -13.26
CA GLU A 725 44.14 -5.79 -13.95
C GLU A 725 45.41 -5.03 -14.38
N GLN A 726 46.49 -5.14 -13.60
CA GLN A 726 47.79 -4.55 -13.96
C GLN A 726 48.39 -5.23 -15.20
N ASP A 727 48.38 -6.56 -15.26
CA ASP A 727 48.89 -7.31 -16.42
C ASP A 727 48.01 -7.14 -17.67
N MET A 728 46.70 -6.99 -17.47
CA MET A 728 45.75 -6.68 -18.54
C MET A 728 46.06 -5.31 -19.13
N GLN A 729 46.31 -4.28 -18.31
CA GLN A 729 46.62 -2.94 -18.79
C GLN A 729 47.97 -2.88 -19.54
N ILE A 730 48.99 -3.61 -19.05
CA ILE A 730 50.29 -3.74 -19.73
C ILE A 730 50.11 -4.39 -21.11
N SER A 731 49.31 -5.47 -21.19
CA SER A 731 49.04 -6.18 -22.43
C SER A 731 48.27 -5.31 -23.45
N VAL A 732 47.27 -4.55 -22.99
CA VAL A 732 46.52 -3.60 -23.82
C VAL A 732 47.44 -2.50 -24.37
N SER A 733 48.30 -1.91 -23.52
CA SER A 733 49.23 -0.86 -23.94
C SER A 733 50.22 -1.34 -25.01
N THR A 734 50.62 -2.61 -24.95
CA THR A 734 51.51 -3.24 -25.94
C THR A 734 50.78 -3.46 -27.27
N LEU A 735 49.54 -3.96 -27.23
CA LEU A 735 48.73 -4.21 -28.43
C LEU A 735 48.32 -2.95 -29.18
N ARG A 736 48.08 -1.84 -28.49
CA ARG A 736 47.79 -0.53 -29.11
C ARG A 736 48.86 -0.08 -30.11
N ASN A 737 50.11 -0.53 -29.93
CA ASN A 737 51.24 -0.18 -30.81
C ASN A 737 51.42 -1.13 -32.00
N ILE A 738 50.68 -2.26 -32.04
CA ILE A 738 50.90 -3.35 -32.99
C ILE A 738 49.66 -3.59 -33.87
N VAL A 739 48.46 -3.57 -33.30
CA VAL A 739 47.20 -3.88 -33.98
C VAL A 739 46.51 -2.60 -34.43
N ALA A 740 46.05 -2.57 -35.69
CA ALA A 740 45.30 -1.45 -36.23
C ALA A 740 43.96 -1.25 -35.51
N LEU A 741 43.66 0.01 -35.16
CA LEU A 741 42.43 0.40 -34.44
C LEU A 741 41.15 -0.04 -35.17
N GLU A 742 41.12 0.12 -36.49
CA GLU A 742 39.97 -0.24 -37.33
C GLU A 742 39.68 -1.75 -37.29
N SER A 743 40.72 -2.60 -37.35
CA SER A 743 40.58 -4.06 -37.29
C SER A 743 40.08 -4.53 -35.92
N ALA A 744 40.57 -3.91 -34.83
CA ALA A 744 40.10 -4.21 -33.47
C ALA A 744 38.63 -3.81 -33.26
N SER A 745 38.24 -2.63 -33.73
CA SER A 745 36.86 -2.13 -33.66
C SER A 745 35.90 -2.99 -34.49
N LYS A 746 36.29 -3.36 -35.71
CA LYS A 746 35.49 -4.22 -36.60
C LYS A 746 35.22 -5.60 -35.98
N LEU A 747 36.22 -6.22 -35.35
CA LEU A 747 36.05 -7.49 -34.64
C LEU A 747 35.09 -7.32 -33.46
N TYR A 748 35.26 -6.27 -32.66
CA TYR A 748 34.39 -5.96 -31.53
C TYR A 748 32.93 -5.81 -31.98
N THR A 749 32.64 -5.01 -33.01
CA THR A 749 31.30 -4.82 -33.55
C THR A 749 30.71 -6.11 -34.14
N THR A 750 31.53 -6.94 -34.79
CA THR A 750 31.08 -8.24 -35.34
C THR A 750 30.62 -9.18 -34.22
N LEU A 751 31.38 -9.25 -33.13
CA LEU A 751 31.09 -10.10 -31.97
C LEU A 751 29.96 -9.54 -31.08
N GLU A 752 29.83 -8.21 -31.00
CA GLU A 752 28.72 -7.52 -30.32
C GLU A 752 27.37 -7.78 -31.01
N ASN A 753 27.37 -7.78 -32.34
CA ASN A 753 26.17 -8.05 -33.16
C ASN A 753 25.75 -9.52 -33.18
N LEU A 754 26.55 -10.45 -32.63
CA LEU A 754 26.10 -11.82 -32.44
C LEU A 754 24.98 -11.88 -31.40
N GLY A 755 23.92 -12.61 -31.75
CA GLY A 755 22.83 -12.91 -30.82
C GLY A 755 23.30 -13.75 -29.63
N VAL A 756 22.47 -13.83 -28.58
CA VAL A 756 22.69 -14.76 -27.47
C VAL A 756 22.45 -16.22 -27.91
N PRO A 757 23.06 -17.21 -27.25
CA PRO A 757 22.73 -18.62 -27.47
C PRO A 757 21.23 -18.88 -27.33
N ARG A 758 20.66 -19.69 -28.22
CA ARG A 758 19.22 -19.99 -28.24
C ARG A 758 18.96 -21.46 -28.49
N PHE A 759 17.88 -21.97 -27.92
CA PHE A 759 17.37 -23.29 -28.24
C PHE A 759 16.13 -23.20 -29.13
N ALA A 760 16.09 -24.05 -30.15
CA ALA A 760 14.91 -24.25 -30.98
C ALA A 760 14.77 -25.76 -31.26
N ASN A 761 13.62 -26.36 -30.95
CA ASN A 761 13.36 -27.79 -31.17
C ASN A 761 14.45 -28.72 -30.58
N ALA A 762 14.86 -28.49 -29.32
CA ALA A 762 15.95 -29.20 -28.63
C ALA A 762 17.35 -29.06 -29.28
N ARG A 763 17.52 -28.11 -30.21
CA ARG A 763 18.80 -27.81 -30.85
C ARG A 763 19.36 -26.50 -30.34
N LEU A 764 20.65 -26.49 -30.05
CA LEU A 764 21.36 -25.32 -29.58
C LEU A 764 21.94 -24.56 -30.77
N GLN A 765 21.49 -23.32 -30.97
CA GLN A 765 22.16 -22.33 -31.79
C GLN A 765 23.22 -21.65 -30.93
N LEU A 766 24.49 -22.01 -31.15
CA LEU A 766 25.63 -21.52 -30.38
C LEU A 766 26.45 -20.51 -31.19
N PRO A 767 26.41 -19.22 -30.85
CA PRO A 767 27.39 -18.23 -31.31
C PRO A 767 28.77 -18.66 -30.83
N CYS A 768 29.70 -18.82 -31.75
CA CYS A 768 31.04 -19.26 -31.42
C CYS A 768 32.07 -18.74 -32.41
N ILE A 769 33.32 -18.88 -31.99
CA ILE A 769 34.47 -18.76 -32.85
C ILE A 769 34.90 -20.17 -33.24
N ALA A 770 34.91 -20.47 -34.53
CA ALA A 770 35.24 -21.79 -35.05
C ALA A 770 36.67 -21.86 -35.62
N PHE A 771 37.34 -22.96 -35.32
CA PHE A 771 38.68 -23.31 -35.78
C PHE A 771 38.62 -24.65 -36.50
N PRO A 772 38.70 -24.68 -37.84
CA PRO A 772 38.66 -25.93 -38.59
C PRO A 772 39.90 -26.78 -38.31
N LEU A 773 39.70 -28.08 -38.05
CA LEU A 773 40.81 -29.02 -37.88
C LEU A 773 41.44 -29.34 -39.24
N THR A 774 42.76 -29.26 -39.31
CA THR A 774 43.54 -29.58 -40.51
C THR A 774 44.19 -30.96 -40.43
N GLU A 775 44.43 -31.47 -39.20
CA GLU A 775 45.08 -32.75 -38.99
C GLU A 775 44.68 -33.40 -37.65
N VAL A 776 44.44 -34.71 -37.65
CA VAL A 776 44.21 -35.53 -36.45
C VAL A 776 45.04 -36.83 -36.52
N ARG A 777 46.05 -36.94 -35.65
CA ARG A 777 46.92 -38.12 -35.56
C ARG A 777 46.75 -38.82 -34.21
N ARG A 778 46.51 -40.13 -34.22
CA ARG A 778 46.45 -40.93 -32.98
C ARG A 778 47.87 -41.25 -32.52
N ARG A 779 48.17 -41.00 -31.24
CA ARG A 779 49.43 -41.43 -30.63
C ARG A 779 49.34 -42.89 -30.16
N PRO A 780 50.35 -43.74 -30.40
CA PRO A 780 50.37 -45.09 -29.84
C PRO A 780 50.67 -45.05 -28.33
N GLY A 781 49.61 -45.14 -27.50
CA GLY A 781 49.56 -45.71 -26.14
C GLY A 781 50.34 -45.06 -24.97
N GLN A 782 49.61 -44.50 -23.98
CA GLN A 782 49.98 -44.46 -22.55
C GLN A 782 48.79 -44.14 -21.61
N GLY A 783 47.58 -44.66 -21.89
CA GLY A 783 46.37 -44.34 -21.12
C GLY A 783 45.51 -45.57 -20.80
N GLU A 784 44.69 -45.47 -19.75
CA GLU A 784 43.71 -46.47 -19.31
C GLU A 784 42.87 -46.99 -20.50
N ALA A 785 42.44 -48.26 -20.42
CA ALA A 785 41.87 -49.05 -21.53
C ALA A 785 40.61 -48.49 -22.22
N ARG A 786 40.13 -47.30 -21.85
CA ARG A 786 38.90 -46.64 -22.36
C ARG A 786 39.10 -45.27 -23.02
N CYS A 787 40.30 -44.68 -23.04
CA CYS A 787 40.56 -43.35 -23.62
C CYS A 787 41.62 -43.36 -24.73
N PHE A 788 41.45 -42.55 -25.77
CA PHE A 788 42.37 -42.38 -26.89
C PHE A 788 42.97 -40.96 -26.92
N THR A 789 44.29 -40.87 -27.09
CA THR A 789 45.01 -39.60 -27.21
C THR A 789 45.35 -39.27 -28.67
N TYR A 790 45.08 -38.04 -29.06
CA TYR A 790 45.27 -37.51 -30.41
C TYR A 790 46.09 -36.22 -30.39
N ASP A 791 47.03 -36.11 -31.31
CA ASP A 791 47.70 -34.86 -31.68
C ASP A 791 46.86 -34.18 -32.76
N VAL A 792 46.39 -32.96 -32.50
CA VAL A 792 45.42 -32.23 -33.32
C VAL A 792 45.99 -30.88 -33.74
N LYS A 793 45.84 -30.56 -35.03
CA LYS A 793 46.16 -29.23 -35.58
C LYS A 793 44.89 -28.57 -36.08
N ALA A 794 44.68 -27.33 -35.69
CA ALA A 794 43.60 -26.49 -36.15
C ALA A 794 44.16 -25.17 -36.69
N ASP A 795 43.48 -24.61 -37.67
CA ASP A 795 43.86 -23.32 -38.23
C ASP A 795 43.77 -22.22 -37.16
N GLY A 796 44.75 -21.32 -37.10
CA GLY A 796 44.84 -20.24 -36.10
C GLY A 796 45.20 -20.64 -34.66
N LEU A 797 45.31 -21.93 -34.31
CA LEU A 797 45.65 -22.42 -32.96
C LEU A 797 47.07 -23.01 -32.89
N GLN A 798 47.64 -23.06 -31.68
CA GLN A 798 48.84 -23.86 -31.40
C GLN A 798 48.53 -25.36 -31.55
N ASP A 799 49.56 -26.22 -31.68
CA ASP A 799 49.36 -27.67 -31.76
C ASP A 799 48.80 -28.19 -30.43
N LEU A 800 47.74 -29.01 -30.47
CA LEU A 800 46.97 -29.43 -29.30
C LEU A 800 47.00 -30.93 -29.10
N GLN A 801 46.94 -31.36 -27.84
CA GLN A 801 46.77 -32.76 -27.47
C GLN A 801 45.38 -32.95 -26.85
N ILE A 802 44.58 -33.85 -27.44
CA ILE A 802 43.21 -34.12 -27.00
C ILE A 802 43.09 -35.57 -26.57
N THR A 803 42.45 -35.80 -25.43
CA THR A 803 42.10 -37.15 -24.97
C THR A 803 40.59 -37.29 -24.94
N THR A 804 40.05 -38.29 -25.64
CA THR A 804 38.61 -38.58 -25.70
C THR A 804 38.35 -40.08 -25.64
N GLN A 805 37.19 -40.46 -25.12
CA GLN A 805 36.71 -41.85 -25.14
C GLN A 805 36.23 -42.27 -26.55
N ASP A 806 35.86 -41.29 -27.37
CA ASP A 806 35.36 -41.54 -28.73
C ASP A 806 36.50 -41.74 -29.73
N LYS A 807 36.31 -42.69 -30.66
CA LYS A 807 37.27 -42.93 -31.74
C LYS A 807 37.10 -41.86 -32.82
N LEU A 808 38.00 -40.89 -32.84
CA LEU A 808 38.09 -39.91 -33.93
C LEU A 808 38.61 -40.56 -35.23
N VAL A 809 37.99 -40.19 -36.35
CA VAL A 809 38.44 -40.58 -37.70
C VAL A 809 39.76 -39.85 -38.01
N ARG A 810 40.78 -40.60 -38.43
CA ARG A 810 42.11 -40.04 -38.72
C ARG A 810 42.12 -39.38 -40.09
N PHE A 811 42.64 -38.17 -40.16
CA PHE A 811 42.85 -37.48 -41.43
C PHE A 811 44.08 -36.58 -41.35
N SER A 812 44.68 -36.37 -42.52
CA SER A 812 45.82 -35.49 -42.73
C SER A 812 45.67 -34.84 -44.10
N PRO A 813 46.46 -33.81 -44.44
CA PRO A 813 46.40 -33.17 -45.75
C PRO A 813 46.51 -34.16 -46.95
N ALA A 814 47.11 -35.33 -46.73
CA ALA A 814 47.27 -36.40 -47.71
C ALA A 814 46.11 -37.44 -47.77
N LYS A 815 45.20 -37.46 -46.78
CA LYS A 815 44.03 -38.37 -46.72
C LYS A 815 42.79 -37.60 -46.26
N ARG A 816 41.97 -37.13 -47.21
CA ARG A 816 40.73 -36.39 -46.94
C ARG A 816 39.61 -37.33 -46.48
N THR A 817 38.96 -36.97 -45.38
CA THR A 817 37.74 -37.62 -44.87
C THR A 817 36.48 -36.88 -45.34
N ARG A 818 35.34 -37.58 -45.36
CA ARG A 818 34.02 -36.95 -45.63
C ARG A 818 33.44 -36.19 -44.42
N GLN A 819 34.00 -36.40 -43.23
CA GLN A 819 33.52 -35.80 -41.99
C GLN A 819 34.39 -34.61 -41.60
N THR A 820 33.74 -33.47 -41.34
CA THR A 820 34.36 -32.19 -40.93
C THR A 820 34.38 -32.09 -39.41
N PHE A 821 35.50 -31.69 -38.83
CA PHE A 821 35.64 -31.42 -37.39
C PHE A 821 35.93 -29.94 -37.16
N LEU A 822 35.33 -29.37 -36.10
CA LEU A 822 35.57 -28.00 -35.66
C LEU A 822 35.95 -27.99 -34.17
N LEU A 823 36.97 -27.21 -33.82
CA LEU A 823 37.14 -26.72 -32.44
C LEU A 823 36.39 -25.40 -32.34
N VAL A 824 35.56 -25.24 -31.31
CA VAL A 824 34.82 -24.00 -31.13
C VAL A 824 35.07 -23.41 -29.76
N ARG A 825 35.25 -22.08 -29.72
CA ARG A 825 35.19 -21.27 -28.52
C ARG A 825 33.78 -20.68 -28.41
N PRO A 826 32.95 -21.15 -27.49
CA PRO A 826 31.63 -20.58 -27.28
C PRO A 826 31.73 -19.08 -26.91
N TRP A 827 30.88 -18.24 -27.50
CA TRP A 827 30.95 -16.78 -27.34
C TRP A 827 29.96 -16.29 -26.27
N THR A 828 30.41 -15.40 -25.36
CA THR A 828 29.55 -14.72 -24.37
C THR A 828 29.78 -13.22 -24.37
N ARG A 829 28.69 -12.46 -24.19
CA ARG A 829 28.74 -10.99 -24.04
C ARG A 829 29.47 -10.52 -22.79
N TYR A 830 29.57 -11.37 -21.77
CA TYR A 830 30.35 -11.11 -20.54
C TYR A 830 31.84 -10.82 -20.82
N LEU A 831 32.39 -11.39 -21.92
CA LEU A 831 33.78 -11.16 -22.31
C LEU A 831 34.07 -9.74 -22.83
N LEU A 832 33.04 -8.90 -23.05
CA LEU A 832 33.17 -7.51 -23.51
C LEU A 832 33.47 -6.49 -22.40
N GLY A 833 33.46 -6.90 -21.12
CA GLY A 833 33.76 -5.98 -20.00
C GLY A 833 32.71 -4.88 -19.79
N LEU A 834 31.51 -5.04 -20.33
CA LEU A 834 30.36 -4.18 -20.08
C LEU A 834 29.93 -4.30 -18.60
N PRO A 835 29.49 -3.20 -17.95
CA PRO A 835 28.92 -3.28 -16.61
C PRO A 835 27.80 -4.31 -16.60
N HIS A 836 27.67 -5.03 -15.47
CA HIS A 836 26.55 -5.90 -15.22
C HIS A 836 25.27 -5.19 -15.66
N PHE A 837 24.47 -5.82 -16.52
CA PHE A 837 23.11 -5.36 -16.80
C PHE A 837 22.50 -4.93 -15.47
N ALA A 838 22.12 -3.66 -15.42
CA ALA A 838 21.58 -2.98 -14.26
C ALA A 838 20.63 -3.93 -13.52
N GLU A 839 20.77 -3.94 -12.19
CA GLU A 839 19.66 -4.25 -11.31
C GLU A 839 18.41 -3.60 -11.92
N GLN A 840 17.41 -4.40 -12.29
CA GLN A 840 16.07 -3.81 -12.38
C GLN A 840 15.78 -3.28 -10.97
N PRO A 841 15.56 -1.97 -10.80
CA PRO A 841 15.09 -1.48 -9.53
C PRO A 841 13.68 -2.04 -9.30
N ASP A 842 13.47 -2.51 -8.08
CA ASP A 842 12.21 -2.82 -7.40
C ASP A 842 10.92 -2.72 -8.23
N ILE A 843 10.30 -3.87 -8.51
CA ILE A 843 8.84 -3.93 -8.55
C ILE A 843 8.39 -4.18 -7.12
N GLY A 844 8.13 -3.10 -6.38
CA GLY A 844 7.53 -3.19 -5.05
C GLY A 844 7.76 -2.02 -4.12
N ASP A 845 7.40 -0.80 -4.51
CA ASP A 845 6.80 0.19 -3.60
C ASP A 845 6.25 1.39 -4.40
N GLU A 846 4.98 1.31 -4.80
CA GLU A 846 4.21 2.50 -5.15
C GLU A 846 3.83 3.22 -3.85
N ASN A 847 4.54 4.31 -3.55
CA ASN A 847 4.01 5.54 -2.96
C ASN A 847 5.17 6.51 -2.65
N SER A 848 5.26 7.61 -3.41
CA SER A 848 5.09 8.97 -2.87
C SER A 848 5.86 10.07 -3.66
N VAL A 849 5.08 11.09 -4.02
CA VAL A 849 5.39 12.52 -4.27
C VAL A 849 6.09 12.91 -5.59
N GLU A 850 5.29 13.57 -6.45
CA GLU A 850 5.72 14.54 -7.46
C GLU A 850 6.20 15.85 -6.83
N ASP A 851 7.16 16.47 -7.54
CA ASP A 851 7.50 17.90 -7.62
C ASP A 851 8.66 18.50 -6.78
N ASP A 852 9.67 18.89 -7.57
CA ASP A 852 10.35 20.19 -7.61
C ASP A 852 11.74 20.34 -6.93
N TRP A 853 12.78 20.48 -7.76
CA TRP A 853 13.73 21.60 -7.81
C TRP A 853 15.12 21.21 -8.34
N SER A 854 15.49 21.85 -9.46
CA SER A 854 16.82 22.36 -9.83
C SER A 854 18.05 21.45 -9.68
N VAL A 855 18.56 21.00 -10.83
CA VAL A 855 19.95 20.58 -11.01
C VAL A 855 20.89 21.78 -10.76
N PRO A 856 21.89 21.67 -9.87
CA PRO A 856 23.04 22.56 -9.90
C PRO A 856 24.01 22.05 -10.97
N GLU A 857 24.25 22.86 -12.00
CA GLU A 857 25.42 22.71 -12.87
C GLU A 857 26.69 22.76 -12.00
N SER A 858 27.36 21.62 -11.88
CA SER A 858 28.79 21.60 -11.57
C SER A 858 29.45 20.49 -12.38
N ALA A 859 30.59 20.85 -12.95
CA ALA A 859 31.25 20.20 -14.06
C ALA A 859 31.56 18.71 -13.78
N VAL A 860 30.93 17.83 -14.56
CA VAL A 860 31.45 16.50 -14.85
C VAL A 860 32.01 16.56 -16.26
N GLU A 861 33.34 16.54 -16.36
CA GLU A 861 34.03 16.36 -17.64
C GLU A 861 33.53 15.06 -18.27
N GLN A 862 32.80 15.18 -19.38
CA GLN A 862 32.45 14.04 -20.23
C GLN A 862 33.73 13.61 -20.98
N GLU A 863 34.32 12.48 -20.61
CA GLU A 863 35.26 11.80 -21.49
C GLU A 863 34.54 11.34 -22.78
N PRO A 864 35.19 11.38 -23.95
CA PRO A 864 34.57 11.04 -25.22
C PRO A 864 34.25 9.54 -25.29
N VAL A 865 33.00 9.21 -25.65
CA VAL A 865 32.44 7.86 -25.80
C VAL A 865 33.29 6.93 -26.69
N ASP A 866 34.07 7.47 -27.61
CA ASP A 866 34.99 6.70 -28.48
C ASP A 866 36.17 6.08 -27.73
N SER A 867 36.69 6.71 -26.66
CA SER A 867 37.88 6.23 -25.94
C SER A 867 37.61 4.92 -25.19
N GLU A 868 36.41 4.78 -24.62
CA GLU A 868 36.02 3.64 -23.81
C GLU A 868 35.76 2.38 -24.66
N GLN A 869 35.12 2.53 -25.82
CA GLN A 869 34.86 1.41 -26.73
C GLN A 869 36.17 0.87 -27.32
N ILE A 870 37.11 1.76 -27.63
CA ILE A 870 38.46 1.40 -28.10
C ILE A 870 39.20 0.58 -27.05
N GLU A 871 39.17 1.02 -25.78
CA GLU A 871 39.78 0.27 -24.68
C GLU A 871 39.15 -1.12 -24.50
N ARG A 872 37.82 -1.21 -24.59
CA ARG A 872 37.10 -2.51 -24.54
C ARG A 872 37.48 -3.43 -25.70
N ALA A 873 37.66 -2.90 -26.91
CA ALA A 873 38.08 -3.67 -28.08
C ALA A 873 39.48 -4.29 -27.91
N PHE A 874 40.46 -3.52 -27.40
CA PHE A 874 41.79 -4.07 -27.13
C PHE A 874 41.80 -5.06 -25.95
N ARG A 875 41.04 -4.78 -24.89
CA ARG A 875 40.85 -5.74 -23.77
C ARG A 875 40.25 -7.07 -24.25
N LEU A 876 39.32 -7.03 -25.20
CA LEU A 876 38.75 -8.23 -25.82
C LEU A 876 39.82 -9.05 -26.56
N ILE A 877 40.70 -8.40 -27.34
CA ILE A 877 41.77 -9.08 -28.08
C ILE A 877 42.75 -9.77 -27.13
N VAL A 878 43.12 -9.14 -26.01
CA VAL A 878 43.93 -9.77 -24.95
C VAL A 878 43.24 -11.03 -24.43
N ARG A 879 41.94 -10.96 -24.10
CA ARG A 879 41.15 -12.10 -23.62
C ARG A 879 41.01 -13.22 -24.66
N LEU A 880 41.01 -12.88 -25.95
CA LEU A 880 40.99 -13.87 -27.04
C LEU A 880 42.32 -14.62 -27.14
N GLY A 881 43.45 -13.97 -26.84
CA GLY A 881 44.79 -14.55 -26.84
C GLY A 881 45.12 -15.46 -25.65
N GLN A 882 44.37 -15.36 -24.55
CA GLN A 882 44.55 -16.25 -23.40
C GLN A 882 44.13 -17.69 -23.72
N PRO A 883 44.73 -18.70 -23.06
CA PRO A 883 44.27 -20.08 -23.17
C PRO A 883 42.80 -20.20 -22.77
N PHE A 884 42.02 -20.99 -23.51
CA PHE A 884 40.58 -21.16 -23.31
C PHE A 884 40.16 -22.61 -23.51
N GLY A 885 39.06 -23.02 -22.84
CA GLY A 885 38.44 -24.32 -23.07
C GLY A 885 37.69 -24.36 -24.40
N ALA A 886 37.90 -25.40 -25.21
CA ALA A 886 37.30 -25.53 -26.54
C ALA A 886 36.39 -26.78 -26.66
N LEU A 887 35.21 -26.63 -27.27
CA LEU A 887 34.36 -27.78 -27.59
C LEU A 887 34.79 -28.40 -28.93
N LEU A 888 34.94 -29.73 -28.99
CA LEU A 888 35.19 -30.45 -30.23
C LEU A 888 33.86 -30.92 -30.83
N LEU A 889 33.54 -30.42 -32.02
CA LEU A 889 32.32 -30.73 -32.76
C LEU A 889 32.61 -31.50 -34.04
N ALA A 890 31.74 -32.45 -34.39
CA ALA A 890 31.76 -33.18 -35.65
C ALA A 890 30.49 -32.93 -36.45
N GLN A 891 30.66 -32.57 -37.73
CA GLN A 891 29.54 -32.36 -38.64
C GLN A 891 28.91 -33.69 -39.05
N GLN A 892 27.59 -33.76 -38.97
CA GLN A 892 26.75 -34.89 -39.37
C GLN A 892 26.36 -34.77 -40.84
N SER A 893 25.86 -35.86 -41.44
CA SER A 893 25.40 -35.87 -42.83
C SER A 893 24.22 -34.95 -43.11
N SER A 894 23.45 -34.59 -42.08
CA SER A 894 22.34 -33.62 -42.13
C SER A 894 22.81 -32.16 -42.12
N GLY A 895 24.12 -31.90 -41.95
CA GLY A 895 24.70 -30.56 -41.84
C GLY A 895 24.86 -30.04 -40.41
N GLU A 896 24.22 -30.69 -39.43
CA GLU A 896 24.27 -30.35 -38.00
C GLU A 896 25.57 -30.77 -37.33
N TYR A 897 25.89 -30.17 -36.18
CA TYR A 897 27.07 -30.54 -35.40
C TYR A 897 26.70 -31.38 -34.17
N LYS A 898 27.56 -32.33 -33.82
CA LYS A 898 27.47 -33.12 -32.58
C LYS A 898 28.74 -32.93 -31.75
N ARG A 899 28.61 -32.72 -30.45
CA ARG A 899 29.75 -32.66 -29.52
C ARG A 899 30.39 -34.04 -29.34
N ILE A 900 31.72 -34.08 -29.44
CA ILE A 900 32.55 -35.29 -29.29
C ILE A 900 33.45 -35.21 -28.06
N ALA A 901 33.86 -34.00 -27.65
CA ALA A 901 34.64 -33.81 -26.43
C ALA A 901 34.33 -32.46 -25.79
N SER A 902 34.48 -32.41 -24.46
CA SER A 902 34.30 -31.23 -23.62
C SER A 902 35.54 -30.34 -23.56
N ASP A 903 35.31 -29.10 -23.16
CA ASP A 903 36.29 -28.01 -23.05
C ASP A 903 37.38 -28.25 -22.00
N ASN A 904 37.10 -28.98 -20.94
CA ASN A 904 38.04 -29.25 -19.85
C ASN A 904 39.22 -30.16 -20.24
N ASN A 905 39.10 -30.87 -21.35
CA ASN A 905 40.17 -31.72 -21.89
C ASN A 905 40.94 -31.03 -23.03
N ILE A 906 40.52 -29.82 -23.43
CA ILE A 906 41.01 -29.13 -24.62
C ILE A 906 41.26 -27.66 -24.28
N ILE A 907 42.45 -27.39 -23.74
CA ILE A 907 42.93 -26.02 -23.54
C ILE A 907 43.59 -25.55 -24.83
N ALA A 908 42.88 -24.73 -25.59
CA ALA A 908 43.36 -24.15 -26.83
C ALA A 908 44.01 -22.77 -26.58
N GLN A 909 45.04 -22.45 -27.34
CA GLN A 909 45.64 -21.12 -27.37
C GLN A 909 45.84 -20.65 -28.80
N VAL A 910 45.54 -19.38 -29.03
CA VAL A 910 45.71 -18.73 -30.33
C VAL A 910 47.19 -18.60 -30.65
N ARG A 911 47.57 -18.89 -31.90
CA ARG A 911 48.97 -18.86 -32.33
C ARG A 911 49.52 -17.44 -32.46
N ASP A 912 48.73 -16.54 -33.04
CA ASP A 912 49.08 -15.15 -33.27
C ASP A 912 47.85 -14.26 -33.10
N VAL A 913 47.92 -13.33 -32.16
CA VAL A 913 46.83 -12.41 -31.79
C VAL A 913 46.96 -11.08 -32.53
N THR A 914 48.08 -10.85 -33.25
CA THR A 914 48.39 -9.58 -33.93
C THR A 914 47.77 -9.48 -35.32
N SER A 915 47.39 -10.60 -35.94
CA SER A 915 46.79 -10.68 -37.28
C SER A 915 45.25 -10.76 -37.24
N VAL A 916 44.58 -9.73 -36.67
CA VAL A 916 43.12 -9.71 -36.44
C VAL A 916 42.29 -9.93 -37.71
N ASP A 917 42.73 -9.45 -38.87
CA ASP A 917 41.98 -9.61 -40.15
C ASP A 917 41.97 -11.04 -40.70
N ASN A 918 42.87 -11.92 -40.22
CA ASN A 918 42.84 -13.37 -40.50
C ASN A 918 42.31 -14.19 -39.32
N MET A 919 41.90 -13.53 -38.22
CA MET A 919 41.44 -14.24 -37.04
C MET A 919 40.00 -14.72 -37.22
N MET A 920 39.83 -16.03 -37.04
CA MET A 920 38.68 -16.64 -36.38
C MET A 920 37.36 -16.60 -37.17
N ASP A 921 36.93 -17.77 -37.65
CA ASP A 921 35.65 -17.95 -38.35
C ASP A 921 34.48 -17.79 -37.35
N VAL A 922 33.96 -16.56 -37.25
CA VAL A 922 32.87 -16.19 -36.35
C VAL A 922 31.53 -16.59 -36.98
N ARG A 923 30.77 -17.47 -36.32
CA ARG A 923 29.46 -17.93 -36.80
C ARG A 923 28.58 -18.50 -35.69
N ALA A 924 27.29 -18.65 -35.98
CA ALA A 924 26.36 -19.42 -35.15
C ALA A 924 26.25 -20.84 -35.72
N LEU A 925 26.50 -21.85 -34.89
CA LEU A 925 26.37 -23.27 -35.25
C LEU A 925 25.12 -23.87 -34.66
N GLU A 926 24.45 -24.73 -35.42
CA GLU A 926 23.36 -25.57 -34.92
C GLU A 926 23.91 -26.91 -34.42
N ILE A 927 23.67 -27.20 -33.14
CA ILE A 927 24.17 -28.38 -32.45
C ILE A 927 22.98 -29.24 -31.99
N LEU A 928 23.01 -30.52 -32.39
CA LEU A 928 22.04 -31.53 -32.01
C LEU A 928 22.36 -32.11 -30.64
#